data_AF-A0ABD3D7Z4-F1
#
_entry.id   AF-A0ABD3D7Z4-F1
#
_cell.length_a   1.000
_cell.length_b   1.000
_cell.length_c   1.000
_cell.angle_alpha   90.00
_cell.angle_beta   90.00
_cell.angle_gamma   90.00
#
_symmetry.space_group_name_H-M   'P 1'
#
loop_
_entity.id
_entity.type
_entity.pdbx_description
1 polymer ?
#
loop_
_entity_poly.entity_id
_entity_poly.type
_entity_poly.pdbx_seq_one_letter_code
_entity_poly.pdbx_strand_id
1 'polypeptide(L)'
;MSLVREPRKQVFCIFFALPANLTILVKVRIISSSFYQSPGPDGFNFKFIKDFWDVLEDDIERSIIDFFENASFVKGINSTFITLIPKVRNPTSIREFRPISLIGGLYKIIAKLLALRMARVVESIISQCQFAFVRGRNILESNIIVNEVVDETLKKNKSIFLFKIDFEKAYDSIDHVFLLDILKGFGFDKKWCNWIKCCVSSASSSVIINGSPSSEFSMEKGLRQGDPMSPFLFLLVAECLGLMVQKAVSMGRFRPVRVGKKEVEVSMLQFADDTLFIGEANNENIFTLKSILRMFELWSGLRVNYNKSCLYGINVNKKDFEDWSGFLNCNRGTLPFDFLGLKVGASFNRRRSWEEVENKLDTRIKSWEAKNLSFGGRIVLANAVLNAIPTYYLSIHRLPGGVCRKLRSKIRNFLWGGSSGGGRKISWVSWEKMCLEKDNGGLGIIELDSFNKALLCKWGWRILERSGSVLWLDIIDSKYGNLRECLGKQLENRNSCKFWSSWWYNLIKVLNEGNWFLNNCARVVGNGKSTLFWHDSWYGGIPLKIQFPRLFSTELVPSCCVADRMVWVEEKWHFDWKWRRKLFEWEKQLELELEKKLLTDFSFIDRDDAWKWKQTNSGFFSVKSAYKVLREMKVNHNFSSSYLAPIWVKGVPLKVKAFSWKLIQGGLKHLLQIK
;
A
#
# COMPACT_ATOMS: atom_id res chain seq x y z
N MET A 1 -15.91 14.44 -26.53
CA MET A 1 -16.02 12.97 -26.31
C MET A 1 -14.88 12.14 -26.95
N SER A 2 -13.87 12.72 -27.60
CA SER A 2 -12.72 11.97 -28.18
C SER A 2 -11.54 11.72 -27.19
N LEU A 3 -11.81 11.70 -25.88
CA LEU A 3 -10.78 11.64 -24.82
C LEU A 3 -10.45 10.23 -24.32
N VAL A 4 -11.14 9.22 -24.85
CA VAL A 4 -11.04 7.84 -24.36
C VAL A 4 -9.90 7.18 -25.12
N ARG A 5 -8.80 6.83 -24.43
CA ARG A 5 -7.83 5.86 -24.93
C ARG A 5 -8.63 4.66 -25.42
N GLU A 6 -8.50 4.25 -26.69
CA GLU A 6 -9.21 3.06 -27.15
C GLU A 6 -8.96 1.92 -26.15
N PRO A 7 -9.97 1.51 -25.36
CA PRO A 7 -9.81 0.30 -24.59
C PRO A 7 -9.61 -0.81 -25.62
N ARG A 8 -8.79 -1.82 -25.32
CA ARG A 8 -8.76 -3.05 -26.11
C ARG A 8 -10.19 -3.58 -26.15
N LYS A 9 -10.92 -3.27 -27.24
CA LYS A 9 -12.37 -3.50 -27.40
C LYS A 9 -12.75 -4.98 -27.18
N GLN A 10 -11.78 -5.89 -27.27
CA GLN A 10 -11.95 -7.32 -27.07
C GLN A 10 -12.10 -7.78 -25.62
N VAL A 11 -11.78 -6.97 -24.59
CA VAL A 11 -11.84 -7.46 -23.19
C VAL A 11 -13.24 -7.31 -22.57
N PHE A 12 -14.13 -6.47 -23.12
CA PHE A 12 -15.39 -6.16 -22.44
C PHE A 12 -16.53 -7.16 -22.73
N CYS A 13 -16.56 -7.84 -23.87
CA CYS A 13 -17.73 -8.66 -24.24
C CYS A 13 -17.84 -10.03 -23.54
N ILE A 14 -16.78 -10.56 -22.91
CA ILE A 14 -16.75 -11.97 -22.41
C ILE A 14 -17.00 -12.09 -20.89
N PHE A 15 -17.05 -11.00 -20.12
CA PHE A 15 -17.07 -11.06 -18.64
C PHE A 15 -18.44 -10.89 -17.97
N PHE A 16 -19.53 -10.68 -18.72
CA PHE A 16 -20.83 -10.24 -18.16
C PHE A 16 -21.91 -11.32 -18.02
N ALA A 17 -21.65 -12.58 -18.37
CA ALA A 17 -22.57 -13.68 -18.09
C ALA A 17 -22.63 -13.99 -16.57
N LEU A 18 -23.84 -14.26 -16.06
CA LEU A 18 -23.99 -14.84 -14.72
C LEU A 18 -23.22 -16.18 -14.69
N PRO A 19 -22.36 -16.43 -13.70
CA PRO A 19 -21.65 -17.70 -13.61
C PRO A 19 -22.68 -18.83 -13.47
N ALA A 20 -22.43 -19.96 -14.13
CA ALA A 20 -23.27 -21.17 -14.07
C ALA A 20 -23.47 -21.76 -12.65
N ASN A 21 -22.79 -21.21 -11.64
CA ASN A 21 -22.91 -21.56 -10.22
C ASN A 21 -23.04 -20.28 -9.36
N LEU A 22 -24.10 -19.51 -9.59
CA LEU A 22 -24.41 -18.28 -8.86
C LEU A 22 -24.55 -18.55 -7.34
N THR A 23 -25.25 -19.62 -6.98
CA THR A 23 -25.47 -20.11 -5.62
C THR A 23 -24.16 -20.27 -4.82
N ILE A 24 -23.17 -20.99 -5.37
CA ILE A 24 -21.87 -21.22 -4.72
C ILE A 24 -21.11 -19.89 -4.52
N LEU A 25 -21.14 -19.03 -5.53
CA LEU A 25 -20.43 -17.75 -5.49
C LEU A 25 -21.05 -16.79 -4.47
N VAL A 26 -22.38 -16.78 -4.35
CA VAL A 26 -23.11 -16.02 -3.32
C VAL A 26 -22.81 -16.59 -1.93
N LYS A 27 -22.93 -17.91 -1.74
CA LYS A 27 -22.70 -18.59 -0.46
C LYS A 27 -21.29 -18.36 0.07
N VAL A 28 -20.25 -18.60 -0.74
CA VAL A 28 -18.84 -18.32 -0.38
C VAL A 28 -18.65 -16.85 0.00
N ARG A 29 -19.38 -15.95 -0.66
CA ARG A 29 -19.17 -14.51 -0.46
C ARG A 29 -19.89 -13.96 0.75
N ILE A 30 -21.08 -14.47 1.08
CA ILE A 30 -21.78 -14.19 2.32
C ILE A 30 -20.92 -14.71 3.48
N ILE A 31 -20.43 -15.95 3.40
CA ILE A 31 -19.56 -16.57 4.42
C ILE A 31 -18.31 -15.70 4.69
N SER A 32 -17.71 -15.11 3.65
CA SER A 32 -16.53 -14.22 3.79
C SER A 32 -16.82 -12.82 4.38
N SER A 33 -18.08 -12.40 4.52
CA SER A 33 -18.44 -11.09 5.10
C SER A 33 -18.33 -11.10 6.63
N SER A 34 -17.99 -9.94 7.22
CA SER A 34 -17.98 -9.78 8.68
C SER A 34 -19.38 -10.01 9.27
N PHE A 35 -19.45 -10.80 10.34
CA PHE A 35 -20.70 -11.24 10.97
C PHE A 35 -21.48 -10.08 11.65
N TYR A 36 -20.79 -9.06 12.18
CA TYR A 36 -21.39 -8.07 13.08
C TYR A 36 -21.56 -6.68 12.44
N GLN A 37 -21.80 -6.61 11.13
CA GLN A 37 -22.11 -5.31 10.50
C GLN A 37 -23.53 -4.87 10.88
N SER A 38 -23.70 -3.57 11.16
CA SER A 38 -25.03 -2.98 11.41
C SER A 38 -25.96 -3.20 10.20
N PRO A 39 -27.24 -3.54 10.44
CA PRO A 39 -28.22 -3.77 9.39
C PRO A 39 -28.68 -2.46 8.73
N GLY A 40 -29.37 -2.59 7.60
CA GLY A 40 -30.11 -1.49 6.99
C GLY A 40 -31.52 -1.36 7.59
N PRO A 41 -32.45 -0.71 6.87
CA PRO A 41 -33.85 -0.55 7.31
C PRO A 41 -34.61 -1.86 7.52
N ASP A 42 -34.15 -2.95 6.90
CA ASP A 42 -34.70 -4.30 7.03
C ASP A 42 -34.39 -4.95 8.40
N GLY A 43 -33.45 -4.41 9.17
CA GLY A 43 -33.06 -4.95 10.48
C GLY A 43 -32.21 -6.24 10.42
N PHE A 44 -32.01 -6.83 9.24
CA PHE A 44 -31.29 -8.09 9.08
C PHE A 44 -29.80 -7.86 8.80
N ASN A 45 -28.95 -8.44 9.65
CA ASN A 45 -27.49 -8.40 9.47
C ASN A 45 -26.98 -9.67 8.75
N PHE A 46 -25.70 -9.67 8.35
CA PHE A 46 -25.12 -10.84 7.69
C PHE A 46 -25.02 -12.08 8.57
N LYS A 47 -25.02 -11.95 9.90
CA LYS A 47 -25.07 -13.11 10.78
C LYS A 47 -26.43 -13.80 10.64
N PHE A 48 -27.52 -13.06 10.69
CA PHE A 48 -28.86 -13.60 10.46
C PHE A 48 -28.95 -14.33 9.12
N ILE A 49 -28.50 -13.70 8.02
CA ILE A 49 -28.54 -14.33 6.69
C ILE A 49 -27.73 -15.64 6.65
N LYS A 50 -26.61 -15.73 7.39
CA LYS A 50 -25.80 -16.96 7.46
C LYS A 50 -26.47 -18.04 8.31
N ASP A 51 -27.01 -17.65 9.47
CA ASP A 51 -27.61 -18.58 10.42
C ASP A 51 -28.91 -19.20 9.85
N PHE A 52 -29.60 -18.47 8.96
CA PHE A 52 -30.84 -18.91 8.29
C PHE A 52 -30.66 -19.12 6.78
N TRP A 53 -29.43 -19.40 6.33
CA TRP A 53 -29.13 -19.53 4.90
C TRP A 53 -29.98 -20.59 4.20
N ASP A 54 -30.14 -21.76 4.84
CA ASP A 54 -30.88 -22.89 4.26
C ASP A 54 -32.38 -22.59 4.06
N VAL A 55 -32.90 -21.53 4.68
CA VAL A 55 -34.27 -21.04 4.49
C VAL A 55 -34.35 -19.93 3.45
N LEU A 56 -33.32 -19.07 3.38
CA LEU A 56 -33.35 -17.83 2.58
C LEU A 56 -32.69 -17.96 1.20
N GLU A 57 -31.95 -19.05 0.94
CA GLU A 57 -31.11 -19.24 -0.26
C GLU A 57 -31.91 -19.03 -1.56
N ASP A 58 -33.07 -19.68 -1.69
CA ASP A 58 -33.89 -19.61 -2.91
C ASP A 58 -34.48 -18.22 -3.17
N ASP A 59 -34.87 -17.50 -2.12
CA ASP A 59 -35.42 -16.14 -2.23
C ASP A 59 -34.33 -15.12 -2.59
N ILE A 60 -33.16 -15.26 -1.96
CA ILE A 60 -32.00 -14.40 -2.22
C ILE A 60 -31.50 -14.64 -3.65
N GLU A 61 -31.40 -15.89 -4.09
CA GLU A 61 -30.95 -16.23 -5.44
C GLU A 61 -31.92 -15.70 -6.49
N ARG A 62 -33.22 -15.93 -6.35
CA ARG A 62 -34.24 -15.38 -7.25
C ARG A 62 -34.17 -13.85 -7.33
N SER A 63 -34.02 -13.17 -6.20
CA SER A 63 -33.89 -11.71 -6.15
C SER A 63 -32.64 -11.19 -6.87
N ILE A 64 -31.53 -11.93 -6.79
CA ILE A 64 -30.28 -11.59 -7.47
C ILE A 64 -30.43 -11.79 -8.98
N ILE A 65 -31.03 -12.92 -9.40
CA ILE A 65 -31.27 -13.23 -10.81
C ILE A 65 -32.18 -12.16 -11.43
N ASP A 66 -33.31 -11.85 -10.79
CA ASP A 66 -34.24 -10.81 -11.24
C ASP A 66 -33.54 -9.46 -11.46
N PHE A 67 -32.69 -9.04 -10.51
CA PHE A 67 -31.90 -7.82 -10.69
C PHE A 67 -30.98 -7.88 -11.93
N PHE A 68 -30.26 -8.99 -12.12
CA PHE A 68 -29.32 -9.11 -13.24
C PHE A 68 -30.01 -9.28 -14.60
N GLU A 69 -31.26 -9.73 -14.64
CA GLU A 69 -32.07 -9.83 -15.86
C GLU A 69 -32.78 -8.52 -16.17
N ASN A 70 -33.47 -7.94 -15.19
CA ASN A 70 -34.43 -6.85 -15.39
C ASN A 70 -33.91 -5.47 -14.94
N ALA A 71 -32.78 -5.41 -14.22
CA ALA A 71 -32.24 -4.20 -13.63
C ALA A 71 -33.28 -3.47 -12.75
N SER A 72 -34.00 -4.23 -11.92
CA SER A 72 -35.03 -3.75 -11.00
C SER A 72 -34.78 -4.22 -9.58
N PHE A 73 -35.35 -3.49 -8.61
CA PHE A 73 -35.43 -3.91 -7.21
C PHE A 73 -36.89 -3.95 -6.76
N VAL A 74 -37.23 -4.89 -5.89
CA VAL A 74 -38.45 -4.81 -5.10
C VAL A 74 -38.38 -3.58 -4.19
N LYS A 75 -39.53 -2.91 -4.00
CA LYS A 75 -39.63 -1.71 -3.17
C LYS A 75 -39.07 -1.97 -1.76
N GLY A 76 -38.24 -1.05 -1.26
CA GLY A 76 -37.64 -1.13 0.08
C GLY A 76 -36.25 -1.79 0.12
N ILE A 77 -35.85 -2.61 -0.87
CA ILE A 77 -34.51 -3.24 -0.88
C ILE A 77 -33.40 -2.19 -0.95
N ASN A 78 -33.62 -1.12 -1.71
CA ASN A 78 -32.65 -0.06 -1.93
C ASN A 78 -32.82 1.13 -0.97
N SER A 79 -33.64 0.98 0.09
CA SER A 79 -33.77 1.95 1.18
C SER A 79 -32.57 1.85 2.12
N THR A 80 -32.11 3.00 2.64
CA THR A 80 -30.93 3.05 3.52
C THR A 80 -31.12 4.02 4.68
N PHE A 81 -30.41 3.76 5.78
CA PHE A 81 -30.31 4.75 6.86
C PHE A 81 -29.00 5.53 6.76
N ILE A 82 -29.04 6.83 7.00
CA ILE A 82 -27.85 7.67 7.12
C ILE A 82 -27.60 7.92 8.61
N THR A 83 -26.50 7.35 9.12
CA THR A 83 -26.01 7.64 10.47
C THR A 83 -24.88 8.66 10.42
N LEU A 84 -24.84 9.56 11.39
CA LEU A 84 -23.84 10.63 11.47
C LEU A 84 -22.74 10.26 12.46
N ILE A 85 -21.51 10.08 11.97
CA ILE A 85 -20.34 9.83 12.82
C ILE A 85 -19.58 11.14 13.07
N PRO A 86 -19.34 11.53 14.34
CA PRO A 86 -18.51 12.70 14.66
C PRO A 86 -17.08 12.58 14.10
N LYS A 87 -16.61 13.60 13.38
CA LYS A 87 -15.20 13.74 12.96
C LYS A 87 -14.33 14.32 14.08
N VAL A 88 -14.94 15.06 14.99
CA VAL A 88 -14.30 15.71 16.14
C VAL A 88 -14.99 15.28 17.42
N ARG A 89 -14.34 15.50 18.57
CA ARG A 89 -14.83 15.02 19.88
C ARG A 89 -16.18 15.65 20.27
N ASN A 90 -16.34 16.95 20.02
CA ASN A 90 -17.52 17.73 20.39
C ASN A 90 -18.02 18.48 19.14
N PRO A 91 -18.77 17.82 18.25
CA PRO A 91 -19.23 18.46 17.02
C PRO A 91 -20.34 19.48 17.31
N THR A 92 -20.23 20.69 16.77
CA THR A 92 -21.22 21.78 16.89
C THR A 92 -21.89 22.10 15.56
N SER A 93 -21.36 21.59 14.45
CA SER A 93 -21.90 21.80 13.10
C SER A 93 -22.07 20.49 12.33
N ILE A 94 -23.08 20.42 11.44
CA ILE A 94 -23.33 19.28 10.55
C ILE A 94 -22.08 18.93 9.70
N ARG A 95 -21.25 19.93 9.36
CA ARG A 95 -20.02 19.72 8.56
C ARG A 95 -18.98 18.85 9.27
N GLU A 96 -19.04 18.81 10.61
CA GLU A 96 -18.17 18.04 11.47
C GLU A 96 -18.64 16.59 11.65
N PHE A 97 -19.75 16.21 11.02
CA PHE A 97 -20.19 14.84 10.93
C PHE A 97 -19.81 14.21 9.59
N ARG A 98 -19.63 12.90 9.60
CA ARG A 98 -19.46 12.06 8.43
C ARG A 98 -20.72 11.20 8.26
N PRO A 99 -21.49 11.39 7.17
CA PRO A 99 -22.65 10.54 6.91
C PRO A 99 -22.18 9.15 6.47
N ILE A 100 -22.72 8.11 7.09
CA ILE A 100 -22.50 6.72 6.68
C ILE A 100 -23.85 6.09 6.36
N SER A 101 -23.93 5.48 5.19
CA SER A 101 -25.11 4.73 4.74
C SER A 101 -25.07 3.32 5.31
N LEU A 102 -26.08 2.99 6.10
CA LEU A 102 -26.42 1.64 6.54
C LEU A 102 -27.33 1.01 5.48
N ILE A 103 -26.73 0.15 4.67
CA ILE A 103 -27.34 -0.42 3.48
C ILE A 103 -27.87 -1.82 3.79
N GLY A 104 -29.08 -2.12 3.30
CA GLY A 104 -29.75 -3.41 3.46
C GLY A 104 -28.92 -4.59 2.93
N GLY A 105 -29.09 -5.75 3.55
CA GLY A 105 -28.24 -6.92 3.30
C GLY A 105 -28.29 -7.40 1.85
N LEU A 106 -29.49 -7.47 1.28
CA LEU A 106 -29.73 -7.98 -0.08
C LEU A 106 -29.11 -7.09 -1.16
N TYR A 107 -29.37 -5.77 -1.13
CA TYR A 107 -28.70 -4.83 -2.04
C TYR A 107 -27.18 -4.92 -1.90
N LYS A 108 -26.68 -5.03 -0.67
CA LYS A 108 -25.24 -5.08 -0.40
C LYS A 108 -24.57 -6.30 -1.02
N ILE A 109 -25.28 -7.44 -1.13
CA ILE A 109 -24.81 -8.61 -1.87
C ILE A 109 -24.65 -8.26 -3.35
N ILE A 110 -25.68 -7.70 -3.97
CA ILE A 110 -25.69 -7.28 -5.39
C ILE A 110 -24.57 -6.28 -5.67
N ALA A 111 -24.46 -5.22 -4.87
CA ALA A 111 -23.41 -4.21 -4.99
C ALA A 111 -22.01 -4.81 -4.84
N LYS A 112 -21.83 -5.80 -3.93
CA LYS A 112 -20.54 -6.51 -3.77
C LYS A 112 -20.22 -7.39 -4.98
N LEU A 113 -21.21 -8.02 -5.61
CA LEU A 113 -21.02 -8.79 -6.85
C LEU A 113 -20.59 -7.87 -8.00
N LEU A 114 -21.26 -6.73 -8.17
CA LEU A 114 -20.87 -5.70 -9.14
C LEU A 114 -19.47 -5.15 -8.87
N ALA A 115 -19.14 -4.82 -7.62
CA ALA A 115 -17.83 -4.33 -7.22
C ALA A 115 -16.70 -5.33 -7.52
N LEU A 116 -16.95 -6.62 -7.32
CA LEU A 116 -15.98 -7.66 -7.67
C LEU A 116 -15.73 -7.77 -9.18
N ARG A 117 -16.78 -7.62 -10.00
CA ARG A 117 -16.65 -7.58 -11.46
C ARG A 117 -15.88 -6.33 -11.88
N MET A 118 -16.22 -5.18 -11.32
CA MET A 118 -15.53 -3.91 -11.57
C MET A 118 -14.04 -3.96 -11.19
N ALA A 119 -13.70 -4.59 -10.06
CA ALA A 119 -12.32 -4.73 -9.60
C ALA A 119 -11.40 -5.48 -10.59
N ARG A 120 -11.96 -6.27 -11.52
CA ARG A 120 -11.18 -6.97 -12.56
C ARG A 120 -10.79 -6.07 -13.74
N VAL A 121 -11.59 -5.04 -14.02
CA VAL A 121 -11.39 -4.14 -15.18
C VAL A 121 -10.82 -2.78 -14.79
N VAL A 122 -11.03 -2.34 -13.55
CA VAL A 122 -10.67 -0.99 -13.09
C VAL A 122 -9.19 -0.65 -13.31
N GLU A 123 -8.28 -1.61 -13.15
CA GLU A 123 -6.85 -1.40 -13.33
C GLU A 123 -6.47 -1.02 -14.77
N SER A 124 -7.23 -1.51 -15.76
CA SER A 124 -7.02 -1.21 -17.18
C SER A 124 -7.57 0.16 -17.60
N ILE A 125 -8.50 0.72 -16.82
CA ILE A 125 -9.17 1.99 -17.10
C ILE A 125 -8.48 3.14 -16.37
N ILE A 126 -8.15 2.94 -15.10
CA ILE A 126 -7.65 3.98 -14.19
C ILE A 126 -6.15 4.22 -14.39
N SER A 127 -5.78 5.47 -14.62
CA SER A 127 -4.41 5.94 -14.78
C SER A 127 -3.51 5.55 -13.61
N GLN A 128 -2.22 5.39 -13.87
CA GLN A 128 -1.21 5.09 -12.85
C GLN A 128 -1.05 6.19 -11.79
N CYS A 129 -1.60 7.38 -12.03
CA CYS A 129 -1.58 8.50 -11.08
C CYS A 129 -2.61 8.37 -9.94
N GLN A 130 -3.52 7.40 -10.00
CA GLN A 130 -4.56 7.16 -8.98
C GLN A 130 -4.21 5.93 -8.14
N PHE A 131 -3.94 6.12 -6.85
CA PHE A 131 -3.39 5.06 -5.99
C PHE A 131 -4.43 4.40 -5.07
N ALA A 132 -5.66 4.91 -5.00
CA ALA A 132 -6.69 4.36 -4.13
C ALA A 132 -7.50 3.24 -4.79
N PHE A 133 -7.93 2.26 -3.99
CA PHE A 133 -8.86 1.16 -4.33
C PHE A 133 -8.52 0.27 -5.55
N VAL A 134 -7.38 0.49 -6.22
CA VAL A 134 -6.87 -0.39 -7.27
C VAL A 134 -5.92 -1.42 -6.66
N ARG A 135 -6.09 -2.69 -7.04
CA ARG A 135 -5.27 -3.80 -6.54
C ARG A 135 -3.79 -3.56 -6.90
N GLY A 136 -2.88 -3.91 -5.97
CA GLY A 136 -1.43 -3.79 -6.18
C GLY A 136 -0.85 -2.39 -5.98
N ARG A 137 -1.68 -1.33 -5.96
CA ARG A 137 -1.24 0.05 -5.67
C ARG A 137 -1.21 0.30 -4.16
N ASN A 138 -0.20 1.03 -3.71
CA ASN A 138 0.06 1.35 -2.30
C ASN A 138 -0.01 2.87 -2.10
N ILE A 139 -0.73 3.30 -1.05
CA ILE A 139 -0.87 4.72 -0.64
C ILE A 139 0.47 5.47 -0.51
N LEU A 140 1.54 4.76 -0.18
CA LEU A 140 2.86 5.35 0.03
C LEU A 140 3.63 5.64 -1.26
N GLU A 141 3.19 5.12 -2.41
CA GLU A 141 3.84 5.37 -3.70
C GLU A 141 3.77 6.84 -4.09
N SER A 142 2.60 7.46 -3.94
CA SER A 142 2.42 8.90 -4.20
C SER A 142 3.31 9.75 -3.29
N ASN A 143 3.52 9.32 -2.04
CA ASN A 143 4.46 9.94 -1.12
C ASN A 143 5.91 9.82 -1.58
N ILE A 144 6.33 8.67 -2.10
CA ILE A 144 7.66 8.51 -2.70
C ILE A 144 7.80 9.46 -3.89
N ILE A 145 6.84 9.45 -4.81
CA ILE A 145 6.86 10.27 -6.02
C ILE A 145 7.01 11.75 -5.68
N VAL A 146 6.12 12.30 -4.84
CA VAL A 146 6.14 13.73 -4.52
C VAL A 146 7.42 14.12 -3.78
N ASN A 147 7.94 13.27 -2.87
CA ASN A 147 9.21 13.56 -2.19
C ASN A 147 10.39 13.54 -3.15
N GLU A 148 10.40 12.64 -4.13
CA GLU A 148 11.46 12.58 -5.15
C GLU A 148 11.40 13.77 -6.12
N VAL A 149 10.19 14.22 -6.48
CA VAL A 149 9.96 15.46 -7.25
C VAL A 149 10.49 16.67 -6.47
N VAL A 150 10.10 16.82 -5.20
CA VAL A 150 10.52 17.95 -4.35
C VAL A 150 12.04 17.94 -4.13
N ASP A 151 12.62 16.78 -3.82
CA ASP A 151 14.07 16.63 -3.64
C ASP A 151 14.86 17.03 -4.89
N GLU A 152 14.42 16.60 -6.08
CA GLU A 152 15.10 16.96 -7.32
C GLU A 152 14.94 18.44 -7.67
N THR A 153 13.74 18.98 -7.51
CA THR A 153 13.45 20.40 -7.76
C THR A 153 14.31 21.30 -6.89
N LEU A 154 14.45 20.99 -5.59
CA LEU A 154 15.29 21.75 -4.67
C LEU A 154 16.78 21.65 -5.06
N LYS A 155 17.25 20.47 -5.44
CA LYS A 155 18.66 20.26 -5.87
C LYS A 155 19.00 20.94 -7.20
N LYS A 156 18.06 20.96 -8.15
CA LYS A 156 18.23 21.57 -9.48
C LYS A 156 17.78 23.04 -9.54
N ASN A 157 17.35 23.61 -8.41
CA ASN A 157 16.81 24.96 -8.32
C ASN A 157 15.69 25.25 -9.37
N LYS A 158 14.84 24.24 -9.65
CA LYS A 158 13.69 24.41 -10.55
C LYS A 158 12.55 25.12 -9.84
N SER A 159 11.76 25.89 -10.58
CA SER A 159 10.57 26.56 -10.06
C SER A 159 9.31 25.75 -10.39
N ILE A 160 8.58 25.30 -9.37
CA ILE A 160 7.35 24.50 -9.54
C ILE A 160 6.27 24.95 -8.55
N PHE A 161 5.02 24.65 -8.87
CA PHE A 161 3.94 24.71 -7.89
C PHE A 161 3.43 23.30 -7.56
N LEU A 162 2.92 23.15 -6.35
CA LEU A 162 2.12 22.01 -5.92
C LEU A 162 0.77 22.56 -5.47
N PHE A 163 -0.33 22.03 -6.00
CA PHE A 163 -1.67 22.45 -5.59
C PHE A 163 -2.44 21.26 -5.03
N LYS A 164 -2.57 21.23 -3.71
CA LYS A 164 -3.36 20.22 -2.99
C LYS A 164 -4.79 20.71 -2.92
N ILE A 165 -5.72 19.97 -3.51
CA ILE A 165 -7.14 20.31 -3.46
C ILE A 165 -7.90 19.43 -2.47
N ASP A 166 -8.99 19.97 -1.95
CA ASP A 166 -9.99 19.28 -1.13
C ASP A 166 -11.35 19.45 -1.82
N PHE A 167 -12.13 18.37 -1.95
CA PHE A 167 -13.46 18.44 -2.55
C PHE A 167 -14.55 18.59 -1.49
N GLU A 168 -15.57 19.41 -1.77
CA GLU A 168 -16.73 19.53 -0.90
C GLU A 168 -17.61 18.28 -1.00
N LYS A 169 -17.62 17.49 0.09
CA LYS A 169 -18.47 16.30 0.23
C LYS A 169 -18.37 15.39 -1.00
N ALA A 170 -17.14 14.97 -1.35
CA ALA A 170 -16.84 14.33 -2.63
C ALA A 170 -17.83 13.21 -3.04
N TYR A 171 -18.22 12.32 -2.12
CA TYR A 171 -19.17 11.27 -2.45
C TYR A 171 -20.59 11.81 -2.67
N ASP A 172 -21.04 12.76 -1.84
CA ASP A 172 -22.43 13.25 -1.82
C ASP A 172 -22.77 14.17 -3.00
N SER A 173 -21.76 14.64 -3.74
CA SER A 173 -21.91 15.69 -4.76
C SER A 173 -21.95 15.18 -6.20
N ILE A 174 -21.69 13.89 -6.45
CA ILE A 174 -21.57 13.33 -7.80
C ILE A 174 -22.89 13.37 -8.54
N ASP A 175 -22.89 13.93 -9.75
CA ASP A 175 -24.02 13.89 -10.66
C ASP A 175 -24.20 12.48 -11.30
N HIS A 176 -25.42 11.94 -11.23
CA HIS A 176 -25.72 10.61 -11.74
C HIS A 176 -25.75 10.54 -13.27
N VAL A 177 -26.17 11.61 -13.96
CA VAL A 177 -26.20 11.65 -15.42
C VAL A 177 -24.78 11.61 -15.96
N PHE A 178 -23.90 12.44 -15.40
CA PHE A 178 -22.48 12.45 -15.74
C PHE A 178 -21.81 11.09 -15.47
N LEU A 179 -22.09 10.46 -14.33
CA LEU A 179 -21.59 9.11 -14.02
C LEU A 179 -21.97 8.10 -15.11
N LEU A 180 -23.22 8.09 -15.55
CA LEU A 180 -23.70 7.16 -16.58
C LEU A 180 -23.08 7.45 -17.94
N ASP A 181 -22.84 8.71 -18.28
CA ASP A 181 -22.19 9.09 -19.54
C ASP A 181 -20.70 8.75 -19.54
N ILE A 182 -20.03 8.83 -18.38
CA ILE A 182 -18.65 8.35 -18.22
C ILE A 182 -18.57 6.83 -18.42
N LEU A 183 -19.50 6.07 -17.85
CA LEU A 183 -19.55 4.61 -18.04
C LEU A 183 -19.67 4.25 -19.52
N LYS A 184 -20.58 4.92 -20.25
CA LYS A 184 -20.69 4.74 -21.71
C LYS A 184 -19.39 5.15 -22.41
N GLY A 185 -18.79 6.28 -22.00
CA GLY A 185 -17.53 6.77 -22.54
C GLY A 185 -16.39 5.76 -22.40
N PHE A 186 -16.27 5.10 -21.25
CA PHE A 186 -15.28 4.03 -21.03
C PHE A 186 -15.61 2.71 -21.73
N GLY A 187 -16.74 2.61 -22.42
CA GLY A 187 -17.12 1.44 -23.20
C GLY A 187 -17.86 0.36 -22.41
N PHE A 188 -18.43 0.70 -21.25
CA PHE A 188 -19.33 -0.23 -20.55
C PHE A 188 -20.60 -0.45 -21.39
N ASP A 189 -21.07 -1.69 -21.43
CA ASP A 189 -22.24 -2.06 -22.22
C ASP A 189 -23.54 -1.52 -21.60
N LYS A 190 -24.59 -1.49 -22.43
CA LYS A 190 -25.90 -0.94 -22.02
C LYS A 190 -26.47 -1.68 -20.80
N LYS A 191 -26.25 -3.00 -20.70
CA LYS A 191 -26.75 -3.81 -19.57
C LYS A 191 -26.08 -3.38 -18.26
N TRP A 192 -24.76 -3.24 -18.26
CA TRP A 192 -24.03 -2.73 -17.09
C TRP A 192 -24.47 -1.32 -16.68
N CYS A 193 -24.57 -0.40 -17.66
CA CYS A 193 -25.04 0.95 -17.39
C CYS A 193 -26.45 0.96 -16.75
N ASN A 194 -27.34 0.07 -17.19
CA ASN A 194 -28.68 -0.06 -16.61
C ASN A 194 -28.65 -0.60 -15.17
N TRP A 195 -27.79 -1.59 -14.87
CA TRP A 195 -27.60 -2.07 -13.49
C TRP A 195 -27.13 -0.94 -12.57
N ILE A 196 -26.11 -0.17 -12.98
CA ILE A 196 -25.61 0.95 -12.18
C ILE A 196 -26.67 2.05 -12.04
N LYS A 197 -27.38 2.39 -13.13
CA LYS A 197 -28.49 3.34 -13.10
C LYS A 197 -29.54 2.92 -12.08
N CYS A 198 -29.94 1.65 -12.07
CA CYS A 198 -30.89 1.13 -11.10
C CYS A 198 -30.36 1.27 -9.66
N CYS A 199 -29.09 0.91 -9.41
CA CYS A 199 -28.48 1.02 -8.09
C CYS A 199 -28.49 2.45 -7.52
N VAL A 200 -28.19 3.46 -8.35
CA VAL A 200 -28.07 4.85 -7.90
C VAL A 200 -29.40 5.60 -7.90
N SER A 201 -30.25 5.40 -8.91
CA SER A 201 -31.48 6.18 -9.08
C SER A 201 -32.69 5.65 -8.31
N SER A 202 -32.71 4.36 -7.94
CA SER A 202 -33.79 3.81 -7.09
C SER A 202 -33.51 3.89 -5.59
N ALA A 203 -32.39 4.51 -5.20
CA ALA A 203 -31.97 4.60 -3.81
C ALA A 203 -32.79 5.64 -3.04
N SER A 204 -33.27 5.25 -1.87
CA SER A 204 -33.93 6.13 -0.92
C SER A 204 -33.21 6.10 0.43
N SER A 205 -33.32 7.18 1.19
CA SER A 205 -32.62 7.34 2.46
C SER A 205 -33.49 7.99 3.54
N SER A 206 -33.26 7.60 4.79
CA SER A 206 -33.74 8.32 5.99
C SER A 206 -32.55 8.62 6.90
N VAL A 207 -32.51 9.80 7.52
CA VAL A 207 -31.46 10.16 8.48
C VAL A 207 -31.83 9.67 9.87
N ILE A 208 -30.91 9.01 10.56
CA ILE A 208 -31.12 8.63 11.97
C ILE A 208 -30.86 9.84 12.86
N ILE A 209 -31.89 10.32 13.54
CA ILE A 209 -31.85 11.42 14.50
C ILE A 209 -32.25 10.86 15.86
N ASN A 210 -31.35 10.94 16.85
CA ASN A 210 -31.58 10.43 18.22
C ASN A 210 -32.07 8.98 18.25
N GLY A 211 -31.56 8.13 17.36
CA GLY A 211 -31.93 6.72 17.27
C GLY A 211 -33.19 6.41 16.45
N SER A 212 -33.90 7.43 15.96
CA SER A 212 -35.12 7.27 15.16
C SER A 212 -34.91 7.74 13.71
N PRO A 213 -35.45 7.05 12.70
CA PRO A 213 -35.34 7.47 11.31
C PRO A 213 -36.25 8.68 11.01
N SER A 214 -35.75 9.61 10.18
CA SER A 214 -36.54 10.69 9.59
C SER A 214 -37.51 10.18 8.51
N SER A 215 -38.28 11.09 7.92
CA SER A 215 -38.96 10.82 6.65
C SER A 215 -37.96 10.35 5.58
N GLU A 216 -38.40 9.40 4.77
CA GLU A 216 -37.63 8.87 3.65
C GLU A 216 -37.64 9.86 2.49
N PHE A 217 -36.49 10.03 1.83
CA PHE A 217 -36.34 10.87 0.65
C PHE A 217 -35.54 10.14 -0.44
N SER A 218 -35.75 10.52 -1.69
CA SER A 218 -35.06 9.94 -2.85
C SER A 218 -33.67 10.56 -3.03
N MET A 219 -32.69 9.75 -3.43
CA MET A 219 -31.32 10.20 -3.68
C MET A 219 -31.14 10.68 -5.12
N GLU A 220 -31.20 11.99 -5.34
CA GLU A 220 -31.06 12.59 -6.68
C GLU A 220 -29.62 12.68 -7.18
N LYS A 221 -28.65 12.72 -6.25
CA LYS A 221 -27.23 12.79 -6.55
C LYS A 221 -26.39 12.14 -5.46
N GLY A 222 -25.11 11.96 -5.76
CA GLY A 222 -24.11 11.41 -4.87
C GLY A 222 -24.05 9.88 -4.86
N LEU A 223 -23.01 9.38 -4.19
CA LEU A 223 -22.71 7.97 -4.00
C LEU A 223 -22.76 7.64 -2.51
N ARG A 224 -23.36 6.50 -2.15
CA ARG A 224 -23.54 6.12 -0.75
C ARG A 224 -22.23 5.73 -0.08
N GLN A 225 -21.93 6.36 1.05
CA GLN A 225 -20.73 6.09 1.83
C GLN A 225 -20.94 4.84 2.70
N GLY A 226 -20.32 3.72 2.31
CA GLY A 226 -20.54 2.40 2.92
C GLY A 226 -21.00 1.34 1.91
N ASP A 227 -21.35 1.77 0.69
CA ASP A 227 -21.63 0.90 -0.44
C ASP A 227 -20.32 0.31 -1.00
N PRO A 228 -20.21 -1.02 -1.17
CA PRO A 228 -19.06 -1.67 -1.81
C PRO A 228 -18.72 -1.16 -3.21
N MET A 229 -19.71 -0.67 -3.96
CA MET A 229 -19.54 -0.24 -5.36
C MET A 229 -19.14 1.23 -5.48
N SER A 230 -19.60 2.09 -4.56
CA SER A 230 -19.35 3.54 -4.58
C SER A 230 -17.87 3.92 -4.77
N PRO A 231 -16.88 3.28 -4.11
CA PRO A 231 -15.47 3.62 -4.32
C PRO A 231 -15.03 3.48 -5.78
N PHE A 232 -15.46 2.43 -6.48
CA PHE A 232 -15.08 2.22 -7.88
C PHE A 232 -15.77 3.21 -8.82
N LEU A 233 -17.04 3.53 -8.58
CA LEU A 233 -17.76 4.55 -9.34
C LEU A 233 -17.12 5.93 -9.16
N PHE A 234 -16.71 6.26 -7.92
CA PHE A 234 -15.97 7.48 -7.64
C PHE A 234 -14.64 7.53 -8.42
N LEU A 235 -13.89 6.42 -8.47
CA LEU A 235 -12.64 6.37 -9.22
C LEU A 235 -12.83 6.69 -10.71
N LEU A 236 -13.89 6.17 -11.34
CA LEU A 236 -14.18 6.45 -12.75
C LEU A 236 -14.47 7.93 -12.99
N VAL A 237 -15.23 8.57 -12.09
CA VAL A 237 -15.49 10.02 -12.13
C VAL A 237 -14.19 10.81 -11.93
N ALA A 238 -13.37 10.43 -10.95
CA ALA A 238 -12.09 11.09 -10.69
C ALA A 238 -11.08 10.91 -11.84
N GLU A 239 -11.11 9.79 -12.55
CA GLU A 239 -10.25 9.53 -13.72
C GLU A 239 -10.49 10.55 -14.83
N CYS A 240 -11.71 11.05 -15.01
CA CYS A 240 -12.01 12.09 -15.99
C CYS A 240 -11.21 13.36 -15.73
N LEU A 241 -11.01 13.75 -14.46
CA LEU A 241 -10.14 14.87 -14.12
C LEU A 241 -8.70 14.63 -14.57
N GLY A 242 -8.20 13.41 -14.37
CA GLY A 242 -6.87 13.01 -14.86
C GLY A 242 -6.75 13.05 -16.38
N LEU A 243 -7.77 12.59 -17.10
CA LEU A 243 -7.82 12.64 -18.56
C LEU A 243 -7.86 14.09 -19.08
N MET A 244 -8.58 14.99 -18.41
CA MET A 244 -8.61 16.42 -18.75
C MET A 244 -7.23 17.06 -18.60
N VAL A 245 -6.50 16.74 -17.52
CA VAL A 245 -5.12 17.21 -17.32
C VAL A 245 -4.18 16.62 -18.38
N GLN A 246 -4.25 15.33 -18.66
CA GLN A 246 -3.45 14.69 -19.71
C GLN A 246 -3.71 15.32 -21.08
N LYS A 247 -4.97 15.66 -21.39
CA LYS A 247 -5.31 16.36 -22.61
C LYS A 247 -4.66 17.75 -22.65
N ALA A 248 -4.74 18.51 -21.57
CA ALA A 248 -4.10 19.82 -21.49
C ALA A 248 -2.57 19.73 -21.66
N VAL A 249 -1.93 18.70 -21.11
CA VAL A 249 -0.50 18.41 -21.35
C VAL A 249 -0.23 18.14 -22.82
N SER A 250 -1.00 17.25 -23.45
CA SER A 250 -0.82 16.91 -24.88
C SER A 250 -1.03 18.10 -25.82
N MET A 251 -1.83 19.10 -25.40
CA MET A 251 -2.08 20.34 -26.13
C MET A 251 -1.06 21.45 -25.82
N GLY A 252 -0.07 21.18 -24.96
CA GLY A 252 0.90 22.17 -24.51
C GLY A 252 0.34 23.26 -23.59
N ARG A 253 -0.89 23.12 -23.10
CA ARG A 253 -1.58 24.08 -22.22
C ARG A 253 -1.26 23.88 -20.73
N PHE A 254 -0.71 22.72 -20.37
CA PHE A 254 -0.24 22.43 -19.03
C PHE A 254 1.15 21.81 -19.11
N ARG A 255 2.14 22.40 -18.44
CA ARG A 255 3.53 21.94 -18.41
C ARG A 255 3.78 21.10 -17.15
N PRO A 256 3.92 19.76 -17.28
CA PRO A 256 4.20 18.88 -16.15
C PRO A 256 5.63 19.05 -15.64
N VAL A 257 5.92 18.55 -14.44
CA VAL A 257 7.30 18.47 -13.95
C VAL A 257 7.98 17.23 -14.51
N ARG A 258 9.15 17.41 -15.14
CA ARG A 258 10.01 16.32 -15.64
C ARG A 258 11.08 15.92 -14.64
N VAL A 259 11.11 14.63 -14.29
CA VAL A 259 11.91 14.06 -13.21
C VAL A 259 12.96 13.08 -13.74
N GLY A 260 14.19 13.21 -13.26
CA GLY A 260 15.32 12.36 -13.62
C GLY A 260 15.86 12.57 -15.04
N LYS A 261 16.71 11.65 -15.50
CA LYS A 261 17.39 11.68 -16.80
C LYS A 261 16.49 11.25 -17.96
N LYS A 262 15.50 10.40 -17.70
CA LYS A 262 14.50 9.94 -18.68
C LYS A 262 13.30 10.90 -18.78
N GLU A 263 13.37 12.04 -18.10
CA GLU A 263 12.35 13.10 -18.12
C GLU A 263 10.91 12.63 -17.87
N VAL A 264 10.72 11.73 -16.90
CA VAL A 264 9.39 11.21 -16.58
C VAL A 264 8.48 12.35 -16.10
N GLU A 265 7.36 12.53 -16.78
CA GLU A 265 6.42 13.62 -16.54
C GLU A 265 5.49 13.31 -15.35
N VAL A 266 5.32 14.29 -14.48
CA VAL A 266 4.39 14.25 -13.34
C VAL A 266 3.55 15.51 -13.34
N SER A 267 2.24 15.35 -13.57
CA SER A 267 1.25 16.44 -13.56
C SER A 267 0.25 16.36 -12.41
N MET A 268 -0.03 15.15 -11.93
CA MET A 268 -1.08 14.92 -10.93
C MET A 268 -0.83 13.60 -10.17
N LEU A 269 -1.15 13.59 -8.87
CA LEU A 269 -1.22 12.40 -8.02
C LEU A 269 -2.57 12.40 -7.30
N GLN A 270 -3.24 11.26 -7.27
CA GLN A 270 -4.55 11.11 -6.63
C GLN A 270 -4.59 9.90 -5.71
N PHE A 271 -5.30 10.04 -4.59
CA PHE A 271 -5.70 8.94 -3.74
C PHE A 271 -7.19 9.14 -3.39
N ALA A 272 -8.06 8.55 -4.20
CA ALA A 272 -9.49 8.84 -4.19
C ALA A 272 -9.72 10.35 -4.40
N ASP A 273 -10.31 11.04 -3.41
CA ASP A 273 -10.60 12.48 -3.45
C ASP A 273 -9.37 13.35 -3.15
N ASP A 274 -8.41 12.87 -2.37
CA ASP A 274 -7.14 13.58 -2.12
C ASP A 274 -6.35 13.73 -3.42
N THR A 275 -6.30 14.95 -3.97
CA THR A 275 -5.66 15.25 -5.27
C THR A 275 -4.57 16.30 -5.11
N LEU A 276 -3.41 16.03 -5.70
CA LEU A 276 -2.25 16.92 -5.75
C LEU A 276 -1.85 17.17 -7.20
N PHE A 277 -1.98 18.40 -7.66
CA PHE A 277 -1.44 18.84 -8.95
C PHE A 277 0.00 19.31 -8.81
N ILE A 278 0.80 19.02 -9.83
CA ILE A 278 2.23 19.31 -9.88
C ILE A 278 2.52 19.89 -11.26
N GLY A 279 3.13 21.07 -11.32
CA GLY A 279 3.46 21.69 -12.61
C GLY A 279 4.58 22.70 -12.50
N GLU A 280 5.15 23.06 -13.64
CA GLU A 280 6.09 24.19 -13.72
C GLU A 280 5.43 25.47 -13.21
N ALA A 281 6.19 26.31 -12.54
CA ALA A 281 5.69 27.57 -11.98
C ALA A 281 5.53 28.61 -13.09
N ASN A 282 4.31 28.73 -13.63
CA ASN A 282 3.96 29.76 -14.61
C ASN A 282 2.45 30.07 -14.57
N ASN A 283 2.07 31.25 -15.07
CA ASN A 283 0.68 31.72 -15.11
C ASN A 283 -0.23 30.81 -15.94
N GLU A 284 0.27 30.31 -17.09
CA GLU A 284 -0.50 29.45 -17.99
C GLU A 284 -1.00 28.18 -17.28
N ASN A 285 -0.13 27.51 -16.51
CA ASN A 285 -0.48 26.34 -15.73
C ASN A 285 -1.57 26.62 -14.70
N ILE A 286 -1.49 27.75 -13.99
CA ILE A 286 -2.47 28.13 -12.96
C ILE A 286 -3.83 28.45 -13.60
N PHE A 287 -3.83 29.17 -14.73
CA PHE A 287 -5.05 29.48 -15.48
C PHE A 287 -5.69 28.22 -16.06
N THR A 288 -4.91 27.39 -16.75
CA THR A 288 -5.37 26.11 -17.29
C THR A 288 -5.94 25.22 -16.19
N LEU A 289 -5.28 25.14 -15.03
CA LEU A 289 -5.75 24.33 -13.92
C LEU A 289 -7.09 24.83 -13.36
N LYS A 290 -7.26 26.14 -13.16
CA LYS A 290 -8.55 26.69 -12.70
C LYS A 290 -9.67 26.42 -13.71
N SER A 291 -9.40 26.54 -15.01
CA SER A 291 -10.37 26.22 -16.06
C SER A 291 -10.74 24.73 -16.06
N ILE A 292 -9.77 23.83 -15.93
CA ILE A 292 -10.03 22.38 -15.83
C ILE A 292 -10.91 22.08 -14.62
N LEU A 293 -10.56 22.61 -13.45
CA LEU A 293 -11.33 22.38 -12.22
C LEU A 293 -12.76 22.92 -12.34
N ARG A 294 -12.94 24.10 -12.97
CA ARG A 294 -14.27 24.67 -13.19
C ARG A 294 -15.11 23.83 -14.14
N MET A 295 -14.54 23.38 -15.26
CA MET A 295 -15.24 22.49 -16.20
C MET A 295 -15.61 21.17 -15.51
N PHE A 296 -14.69 20.60 -14.75
CA PHE A 296 -14.93 19.36 -14.03
C PHE A 296 -16.02 19.50 -12.97
N GLU A 297 -16.04 20.60 -12.20
CA GLU A 297 -17.12 20.92 -11.26
C GLU A 297 -18.49 20.99 -11.96
N LEU A 298 -18.56 21.70 -13.10
CA LEU A 298 -19.81 21.87 -13.85
C LEU A 298 -20.38 20.55 -14.39
N TRP A 299 -19.52 19.61 -14.77
CA TRP A 299 -19.95 18.31 -15.29
C TRP A 299 -20.22 17.29 -14.19
N SER A 300 -19.31 17.18 -13.21
CA SER A 300 -19.37 16.13 -12.20
C SER A 300 -20.18 16.47 -10.96
N GLY A 301 -20.45 17.75 -10.72
CA GLY A 301 -20.95 18.26 -9.45
C GLY A 301 -19.89 18.33 -8.34
N LEU A 302 -18.66 17.85 -8.56
CA LEU A 302 -17.58 17.88 -7.57
C LEU A 302 -16.97 19.28 -7.46
N ARG A 303 -17.45 20.02 -6.47
CA ARG A 303 -16.94 21.36 -6.15
C ARG A 303 -15.66 21.30 -5.33
N VAL A 304 -14.69 22.13 -5.71
CA VAL A 304 -13.44 22.32 -4.96
C VAL A 304 -13.70 23.21 -3.74
N ASN A 305 -13.26 22.76 -2.57
CA ASN A 305 -13.19 23.55 -1.35
C ASN A 305 -11.90 24.37 -1.35
N TYR A 306 -11.92 25.55 -1.96
CA TYR A 306 -10.73 26.39 -2.03
C TYR A 306 -10.22 26.86 -0.65
N ASN A 307 -11.11 27.00 0.33
CA ASN A 307 -10.76 27.35 1.72
C ASN A 307 -9.99 26.25 2.46
N LYS A 308 -10.03 25.01 1.98
CA LYS A 308 -9.23 23.89 2.50
C LYS A 308 -8.11 23.45 1.56
N SER A 309 -8.16 23.92 0.32
CA SER A 309 -7.12 23.70 -0.68
C SER A 309 -5.93 24.61 -0.40
N CYS A 310 -4.72 24.11 -0.70
CA CYS A 310 -3.47 24.80 -0.42
C CYS A 310 -2.55 24.77 -1.65
N LEU A 311 -2.04 25.95 -2.02
CA LEU A 311 -0.99 26.13 -3.02
C LEU A 311 0.37 26.21 -2.33
N TYR A 312 1.36 25.52 -2.88
CA TYR A 312 2.75 25.53 -2.42
C TYR A 312 3.65 25.91 -3.59
N GLY A 313 4.50 26.93 -3.41
CA GLY A 313 5.52 27.33 -4.38
C GLY A 313 6.89 26.86 -3.95
N ILE A 314 7.66 26.25 -4.85
CA ILE A 314 9.07 25.92 -4.64
C ILE A 314 9.89 26.74 -5.62
N ASN A 315 10.81 27.56 -5.11
CA ASN A 315 11.59 28.52 -5.89
C ASN A 315 10.73 29.46 -6.75
N VAL A 316 9.55 29.82 -6.26
CA VAL A 316 8.63 30.80 -6.88
C VAL A 316 8.84 32.15 -6.20
N ASN A 317 8.79 33.24 -6.97
CA ASN A 317 8.86 34.57 -6.37
C ASN A 317 7.59 34.86 -5.55
N LYS A 318 7.68 35.75 -4.56
CA LYS A 318 6.57 36.00 -3.64
C LYS A 318 5.35 36.62 -4.31
N LYS A 319 5.57 37.51 -5.29
CA LYS A 319 4.50 38.24 -5.98
C LYS A 319 3.62 37.28 -6.80
N ASP A 320 4.24 36.47 -7.67
CA ASP A 320 3.53 35.48 -8.48
C ASP A 320 2.80 34.47 -7.59
N PHE A 321 3.43 34.04 -6.50
CA PHE A 321 2.79 33.12 -5.56
C PHE A 321 1.54 33.72 -4.88
N GLU A 322 1.60 35.01 -4.51
CA GLU A 322 0.47 35.76 -3.98
C GLU A 322 -0.64 35.91 -5.02
N ASP A 323 -0.29 36.35 -6.23
CA ASP A 323 -1.21 36.51 -7.36
C ASP A 323 -1.91 35.19 -7.71
N TRP A 324 -1.18 34.07 -7.75
CA TRP A 324 -1.74 32.74 -8.02
C TRP A 324 -2.68 32.28 -6.92
N SER A 325 -2.30 32.48 -5.65
CA SER A 325 -3.15 32.09 -4.53
C SER A 325 -4.44 32.92 -4.47
N GLY A 326 -4.35 34.22 -4.77
CA GLY A 326 -5.49 35.13 -4.88
C GLY A 326 -6.38 34.75 -6.07
N PHE A 327 -5.79 34.47 -7.23
CA PHE A 327 -6.53 34.01 -8.40
C PHE A 327 -7.26 32.69 -8.13
N LEU A 328 -6.62 31.72 -7.46
CA LEU A 328 -7.25 30.44 -7.11
C LEU A 328 -8.23 30.56 -5.92
N ASN A 329 -8.21 31.66 -5.16
CA ASN A 329 -8.92 31.82 -3.88
C ASN A 329 -8.57 30.74 -2.83
N CYS A 330 -7.32 30.28 -2.80
CA CYS A 330 -6.89 29.18 -1.93
C CYS A 330 -5.87 29.61 -0.87
N ASN A 331 -5.64 28.76 0.12
CA ASN A 331 -4.61 29.00 1.13
C ASN A 331 -3.20 28.89 0.53
N ARG A 332 -2.26 29.62 1.15
CA ARG A 332 -0.83 29.52 0.88
C ARG A 332 -0.19 28.55 1.88
N GLY A 333 0.54 27.57 1.39
CA GLY A 333 1.26 26.59 2.20
C GLY A 333 2.77 26.69 2.04
N THR A 334 3.51 26.07 2.96
CA THR A 334 4.97 25.99 2.94
C THR A 334 5.45 24.55 3.11
N LEU A 335 6.67 24.25 2.65
CA LEU A 335 7.33 22.98 2.94
C LEU A 335 7.85 22.97 4.39
N PRO A 336 7.76 21.84 5.11
CA PRO A 336 7.06 20.60 4.73
C PRO A 336 5.55 20.65 5.01
N PHE A 337 4.74 19.91 4.24
CA PHE A 337 3.28 19.85 4.41
C PHE A 337 2.74 18.43 4.49
N ASP A 338 1.51 18.26 5.01
CA ASP A 338 0.86 16.96 5.13
C ASP A 338 0.19 16.51 3.83
N PHE A 339 0.59 15.33 3.35
CA PHE A 339 -0.05 14.62 2.25
C PHE A 339 -0.20 13.15 2.63
N LEU A 340 -1.44 12.65 2.61
CA LEU A 340 -1.78 11.26 2.96
C LEU A 340 -1.14 10.80 4.29
N GLY A 341 -1.10 11.68 5.30
CA GLY A 341 -0.56 11.38 6.63
C GLY A 341 0.97 11.38 6.77
N LEU A 342 1.72 11.85 5.76
CA LEU A 342 3.18 12.06 5.84
C LEU A 342 3.56 13.49 5.48
N LYS A 343 4.72 13.94 5.97
CA LYS A 343 5.27 15.28 5.73
C LYS A 343 6.12 15.30 4.45
N VAL A 344 5.60 15.86 3.38
CA VAL A 344 6.32 16.04 2.10
C VAL A 344 7.39 17.11 2.25
N GLY A 345 8.60 16.83 1.77
CA GLY A 345 9.75 17.75 1.86
C GLY A 345 10.44 17.77 3.23
N ALA A 346 10.00 16.95 4.19
CA ALA A 346 10.65 16.85 5.50
C ALA A 346 11.89 15.93 5.45
N SER A 347 12.92 16.27 6.23
CA SER A 347 14.11 15.42 6.37
C SER A 347 13.97 14.44 7.54
N PHE A 348 13.55 13.20 7.24
CA PHE A 348 13.36 12.16 8.25
C PHE A 348 14.63 11.58 8.88
N ASN A 349 15.81 12.06 8.47
CA ASN A 349 17.05 11.83 9.21
C ASN A 349 17.14 12.68 10.49
N ARG A 350 16.37 13.78 10.55
CA ARG A 350 16.34 14.70 11.70
C ARG A 350 15.32 14.23 12.73
N ARG A 351 15.64 14.37 14.02
CA ARG A 351 14.73 13.98 15.12
C ARG A 351 13.41 14.75 15.09
N ARG A 352 13.44 16.04 14.72
CA ARG A 352 12.27 16.93 14.67
C ARG A 352 11.13 16.37 13.83
N SER A 353 11.42 15.69 12.72
CA SER A 353 10.40 15.09 11.84
C SER A 353 9.63 13.93 12.48
N TRP A 354 10.07 13.42 13.64
CA TRP A 354 9.44 12.31 14.37
C TRP A 354 8.64 12.77 15.60
N GLU A 355 8.64 14.07 15.93
CA GLU A 355 7.95 14.60 17.11
C GLU A 355 6.46 14.28 17.12
N GLU A 356 5.80 14.32 15.96
CA GLU A 356 4.39 13.98 15.85
C GLU A 356 4.10 12.52 16.25
N VAL A 357 4.96 11.59 15.83
CA VAL A 357 4.85 10.17 16.17
C VAL A 357 5.08 9.96 17.67
N GLU A 358 6.08 10.65 18.23
CA GLU A 358 6.37 10.63 19.66
C GLU A 358 5.20 11.16 20.49
N ASN A 359 4.60 12.27 20.07
CA ASN A 359 3.45 12.89 20.73
C ASN A 359 2.21 11.99 20.68
N LYS A 360 1.93 11.36 19.54
CA LYS A 360 0.83 10.38 19.43
C LYS A 360 1.02 9.20 20.39
N LEU A 361 2.24 8.71 20.52
CA LEU A 361 2.59 7.64 21.44
C LEU A 361 2.42 8.08 22.91
N ASP A 362 2.88 9.29 23.26
CA ASP A 362 2.72 9.85 24.60
C ASP A 362 1.24 10.08 24.96
N THR A 363 0.43 10.61 24.05
CA THR A 363 -1.01 10.81 24.27
C THR A 363 -1.70 9.48 24.54
N ARG A 364 -1.36 8.41 23.81
CA ARG A 364 -1.91 7.07 24.06
C ARG A 364 -1.45 6.50 25.39
N ILE A 365 -0.17 6.59 25.72
CA ILE A 365 0.36 6.14 27.02
C ILE A 365 -0.32 6.88 28.17
N LYS A 366 -0.45 8.21 28.09
CA LYS A 366 -1.11 9.03 29.11
C LYS A 366 -2.60 8.72 29.25
N SER A 367 -3.27 8.37 28.14
CA SER A 367 -4.69 7.99 28.17
C SER A 367 -4.96 6.67 28.91
N TRP A 368 -3.94 5.84 29.09
CA TRP A 368 -4.06 4.61 29.85
C TRP A 368 -3.54 4.82 31.27
N GLU A 369 -4.44 4.73 32.25
CA GLU A 369 -4.03 4.64 33.64
C GLU A 369 -3.27 3.33 33.86
N ALA A 370 -1.94 3.40 33.84
CA ALA A 370 -1.08 2.23 34.02
C ALA A 370 -1.39 1.47 35.34
N LYS A 371 -2.02 2.11 36.34
CA LYS A 371 -2.51 1.51 37.59
C LYS A 371 -3.46 0.34 37.35
N ASN A 372 -4.36 0.45 36.38
CA ASN A 372 -5.47 -0.48 36.20
C ASN A 372 -5.15 -1.60 35.21
N LEU A 373 -3.95 -1.60 34.63
CA LEU A 373 -3.54 -2.56 33.60
C LEU A 373 -2.55 -3.58 34.15
N SER A 374 -2.95 -4.86 34.09
CA SER A 374 -2.03 -5.98 34.31
C SER A 374 -0.86 -5.92 33.33
N PHE A 375 0.29 -6.48 33.72
CA PHE A 375 1.47 -6.53 32.83
C PHE A 375 1.16 -7.24 31.50
N GLY A 376 0.36 -8.31 31.54
CA GLY A 376 -0.14 -8.97 30.34
C GLY A 376 -0.96 -8.04 29.43
N GLY A 377 -1.85 -7.23 30.01
CA GLY A 377 -2.62 -6.22 29.28
C GLY A 377 -1.74 -5.14 28.64
N ARG A 378 -0.69 -4.70 29.34
CA ARG A 378 0.29 -3.75 28.79
C ARG A 378 1.08 -4.32 27.62
N ILE A 379 1.43 -5.61 27.64
CA ILE A 379 2.06 -6.28 26.48
C ILE A 379 1.13 -6.25 25.26
N VAL A 380 -0.17 -6.53 25.46
CA VAL A 380 -1.16 -6.48 24.37
C VAL A 380 -1.24 -5.07 23.80
N LEU A 381 -1.39 -4.04 24.64
CA LEU A 381 -1.46 -2.64 24.18
C LEU A 381 -0.17 -2.17 23.51
N ALA A 382 0.99 -2.59 24.03
CA ALA A 382 2.27 -2.27 23.42
C ALA A 382 2.36 -2.80 21.98
N ASN A 383 1.95 -4.06 21.76
CA ASN A 383 2.01 -4.68 20.44
C ASN A 383 0.89 -4.25 19.50
N ALA A 384 -0.36 -4.17 19.98
CA ALA A 384 -1.52 -3.87 19.16
C ALA A 384 -1.67 -2.38 18.85
N VAL A 385 -1.19 -1.49 19.74
CA VAL A 385 -1.38 -0.05 19.61
C VAL A 385 -0.05 0.69 19.51
N LEU A 386 0.83 0.60 20.52
CA LEU A 386 2.04 1.45 20.55
C LEU A 386 3.00 1.18 19.39
N ASN A 387 3.23 -0.10 19.06
CA ASN A 387 4.06 -0.49 17.93
C ASN A 387 3.40 -0.20 16.56
N ALA A 388 2.07 -0.12 16.52
CA ALA A 388 1.33 0.20 15.30
C ALA A 388 1.42 1.69 14.93
N ILE A 389 1.44 2.60 15.92
CA ILE A 389 1.52 4.06 15.72
C ILE A 389 2.66 4.48 14.76
N PRO A 390 3.94 4.07 14.97
CA PRO A 390 5.02 4.49 14.09
C PRO A 390 5.04 3.73 12.75
N THR A 391 4.31 2.61 12.62
CA THR A 391 4.43 1.68 11.48
C THR A 391 4.25 2.38 10.13
N TYR A 392 3.34 3.37 10.06
CA TYR A 392 3.11 4.13 8.83
C TYR A 392 4.37 4.91 8.39
N TYR A 393 5.06 5.60 9.31
CA TYR A 393 6.31 6.30 9.00
C TYR A 393 7.48 5.32 8.76
N LEU A 394 7.55 4.25 9.55
CA LEU A 394 8.58 3.21 9.43
C LEU A 394 8.48 2.44 8.11
N SER A 395 7.33 2.48 7.44
CA SER A 395 7.14 1.79 6.17
C SER A 395 7.86 2.45 5.00
N ILE A 396 8.22 3.73 5.12
CA ILE A 396 8.86 4.52 4.05
C ILE A 396 10.20 5.10 4.51
N HIS A 397 10.34 5.53 5.77
CA HIS A 397 11.55 6.21 6.26
C HIS A 397 12.39 5.31 7.16
N ARG A 398 13.72 5.43 7.04
CA ARG A 398 14.65 4.81 7.98
C ARG A 398 14.60 5.54 9.32
N LEU A 399 14.34 4.78 10.38
CA LEU A 399 14.29 5.28 11.75
C LEU A 399 15.70 5.66 12.24
N PRO A 400 15.96 6.93 12.60
CA PRO A 400 17.24 7.31 13.16
C PRO A 400 17.48 6.63 14.51
N GLY A 401 18.70 6.14 14.77
CA GLY A 401 19.02 5.38 15.99
C GLY A 401 18.73 6.13 17.30
N GLY A 402 18.83 7.46 17.30
CA GLY A 402 18.42 8.29 18.45
C GLY A 402 16.91 8.24 18.72
N VAL A 403 16.09 8.34 17.66
CA VAL A 403 14.61 8.24 17.76
C VAL A 403 14.20 6.82 18.14
N CYS A 404 14.85 5.80 17.55
CA CYS A 404 14.62 4.40 17.92
C CYS A 404 14.83 4.16 19.42
N ARG A 405 15.94 4.66 19.99
CA ARG A 405 16.20 4.55 21.43
C ARG A 405 15.15 5.29 22.27
N LYS A 406 14.68 6.45 21.83
CA LYS A 406 13.65 7.23 22.52
C LYS A 406 12.29 6.52 22.52
N LEU A 407 11.82 6.05 21.37
CA LEU A 407 10.58 5.27 21.25
C LEU A 407 10.66 3.97 22.05
N ARG A 408 11.77 3.23 21.93
CA ARG A 408 12.05 2.03 22.74
C ARG A 408 11.95 2.34 24.23
N SER A 409 12.57 3.43 24.69
CA SER A 409 12.54 3.86 26.08
C SER A 409 11.10 4.13 26.57
N LYS A 410 10.29 4.84 25.78
CA LYS A 410 8.87 5.11 26.12
C LYS A 410 8.05 3.82 26.26
N ILE A 411 8.19 2.88 25.31
CA ILE A 411 7.48 1.59 25.37
C ILE A 411 7.98 0.76 26.56
N ARG A 412 9.30 0.74 26.81
CA ARG A 412 9.90 0.05 27.97
C ARG A 412 9.37 0.63 29.28
N ASN A 413 9.30 1.95 29.40
CA ASN A 413 8.77 2.63 30.57
C ASN A 413 7.26 2.37 30.74
N PHE A 414 6.49 2.27 29.68
CA PHE A 414 5.08 1.87 29.76
C PHE A 414 4.92 0.44 30.29
N LEU A 415 5.74 -0.51 29.80
CA LEU A 415 5.69 -1.90 30.24
C LEU A 415 6.08 -2.08 31.71
N TRP A 416 7.16 -1.43 32.15
CA TRP A 416 7.73 -1.61 33.50
C TRP A 416 7.29 -0.57 34.53
N GLY A 417 6.81 0.59 34.09
CA GLY A 417 6.54 1.75 34.94
C GLY A 417 5.40 1.53 35.92
N GLY A 418 5.55 2.07 37.13
CA GLY A 418 4.40 2.47 37.93
C GLY A 418 3.85 3.78 37.36
N SER A 419 2.54 3.93 37.42
CA SER A 419 1.73 5.14 37.34
C SER A 419 2.45 6.47 37.51
N SER A 420 1.99 7.48 36.75
CA SER A 420 2.30 8.90 36.93
C SER A 420 2.43 9.26 38.41
N GLY A 421 3.66 9.55 38.86
CA GLY A 421 3.98 9.96 40.24
C GLY A 421 4.94 9.03 41.01
N GLY A 422 5.15 7.78 40.60
CA GLY A 422 6.15 6.89 41.22
C GLY A 422 7.45 6.88 40.43
N GLY A 423 8.60 7.03 41.10
CA GLY A 423 9.94 7.11 40.50
C GLY A 423 10.30 5.98 39.50
N ARG A 424 11.45 6.16 38.83
CA ARG A 424 11.95 5.28 37.76
C ARG A 424 12.07 3.82 38.24
N LYS A 425 11.10 2.95 37.89
CA LYS A 425 11.21 1.51 38.17
C LYS A 425 12.28 0.87 37.29
N ILE A 426 13.11 0.03 37.90
CA ILE A 426 14.15 -0.74 37.23
C ILE A 426 13.49 -1.71 36.24
N SER A 427 14.02 -1.75 35.02
CA SER A 427 13.62 -2.76 34.04
C SER A 427 14.55 -3.97 34.18
N TRP A 428 14.01 -5.02 34.77
CA TRP A 428 14.77 -6.20 35.23
C TRP A 428 15.22 -7.15 34.12
N VAL A 429 14.62 -7.06 32.94
CA VAL A 429 14.97 -7.90 31.78
C VAL A 429 15.50 -7.02 30.66
N SER A 430 16.54 -7.49 29.97
CA SER A 430 17.08 -6.79 28.81
C SER A 430 16.02 -6.67 27.71
N TRP A 431 16.10 -5.59 26.93
CA TRP A 431 15.12 -5.35 25.88
C TRP A 431 15.19 -6.43 24.79
N GLU A 432 16.39 -6.93 24.53
CA GLU A 432 16.68 -7.95 23.54
C GLU A 432 15.96 -9.27 23.88
N LYS A 433 15.98 -9.68 25.16
CA LYS A 433 15.21 -10.83 25.66
C LYS A 433 13.70 -10.61 25.57
N MET A 434 13.22 -9.40 25.89
CA MET A 434 11.78 -9.08 25.77
C MET A 434 11.29 -9.16 24.32
N CYS A 435 12.14 -8.86 23.35
CA CYS A 435 11.80 -8.90 21.92
C CYS A 435 11.94 -10.29 21.27
N LEU A 436 12.39 -11.30 22.01
CA LEU A 436 12.35 -12.68 21.50
C LEU A 436 10.90 -13.11 21.30
N GLU A 437 10.68 -14.02 20.36
CA GLU A 437 9.39 -14.67 20.19
C GLU A 437 9.01 -15.42 21.46
N LYS A 438 7.71 -15.63 21.67
CA LYS A 438 7.20 -16.35 22.84
C LYS A 438 7.77 -17.77 22.92
N ASP A 439 7.84 -18.43 21.77
CA ASP A 439 8.41 -19.78 21.64
C ASP A 439 9.89 -19.83 22.02
N ASN A 440 10.60 -18.70 21.90
CA ASN A 440 12.00 -18.54 22.31
C ASN A 440 12.15 -17.89 23.71
N GLY A 441 11.10 -17.93 24.53
CA GLY A 441 11.14 -17.43 25.91
C GLY A 441 11.06 -15.91 26.06
N GLY A 442 10.69 -15.16 25.02
CA GLY A 442 10.47 -13.71 25.09
C GLY A 442 9.02 -13.30 25.29
N LEU A 443 8.75 -11.99 25.22
CA LEU A 443 7.40 -11.42 25.32
C LEU A 443 6.75 -11.20 23.94
N GLY A 444 7.51 -11.37 22.85
CA GLY A 444 7.08 -11.03 21.49
C GLY A 444 6.89 -9.53 21.28
N ILE A 445 7.66 -8.68 21.97
CA ILE A 445 7.68 -7.24 21.69
C ILE A 445 8.42 -6.99 20.38
N ILE A 446 7.90 -6.08 19.55
CA ILE A 446 8.53 -5.74 18.27
C ILE A 446 9.83 -4.96 18.50
N GLU A 447 10.91 -5.43 17.91
CA GLU A 447 12.19 -4.72 17.86
C GLU A 447 12.15 -3.72 16.69
N LEU A 448 11.94 -2.44 17.02
CA LEU A 448 11.63 -1.39 16.03
C LEU A 448 12.68 -1.24 14.93
N ASP A 449 13.97 -1.44 15.20
CA ASP A 449 15.01 -1.29 14.19
C ASP A 449 14.93 -2.37 13.11
N SER A 450 14.87 -3.63 13.52
CA SER A 450 14.74 -4.78 12.62
C SER A 450 13.39 -4.76 11.91
N PHE A 451 12.33 -4.31 12.59
CA PHE A 451 11.01 -4.14 11.99
C PHE A 451 10.99 -3.06 10.92
N ASN A 452 11.64 -1.91 11.15
CA ASN A 452 11.79 -0.86 10.15
C ASN A 452 12.59 -1.34 8.94
N LYS A 453 13.71 -2.05 9.14
CA LYS A 453 14.46 -2.66 8.03
C LYS A 453 13.60 -3.66 7.23
N ALA A 454 12.82 -4.50 7.91
CA ALA A 454 11.90 -5.45 7.26
C ALA A 454 10.78 -4.76 6.48
N LEU A 455 10.25 -3.64 6.97
CA LEU A 455 9.27 -2.83 6.27
C LEU A 455 9.87 -2.18 5.01
N LEU A 456 11.08 -1.61 5.12
CA LEU A 456 11.80 -1.03 3.98
C LEU A 456 12.15 -2.08 2.92
N CYS A 457 12.44 -3.31 3.36
CA CYS A 457 12.68 -4.46 2.50
C CYS A 457 11.54 -4.72 1.50
N LYS A 458 10.28 -4.39 1.88
CA LYS A 458 9.13 -4.47 0.97
C LYS A 458 9.34 -3.64 -0.30
N TRP A 459 9.96 -2.48 -0.22
CA TRP A 459 10.26 -1.66 -1.42
C TRP A 459 11.35 -2.28 -2.28
N GLY A 460 12.37 -2.87 -1.66
CA GLY A 460 13.38 -3.67 -2.37
C GLY A 460 12.75 -4.82 -3.15
N TRP A 461 11.84 -5.55 -2.51
CA TRP A 461 11.09 -6.63 -3.16
C TRP A 461 10.24 -6.13 -4.34
N ARG A 462 9.55 -5.00 -4.18
CA ARG A 462 8.76 -4.41 -5.26
C ARG A 462 9.59 -3.89 -6.43
N ILE A 463 10.84 -3.50 -6.20
CA ILE A 463 11.79 -3.15 -7.28
C ILE A 463 12.13 -4.42 -8.09
N LEU A 464 12.31 -5.55 -7.42
CA LEU A 464 12.58 -6.83 -8.07
C LEU A 464 11.36 -7.34 -8.87
N GLU A 465 10.15 -7.23 -8.30
CA GLU A 465 8.89 -7.62 -8.94
C GLU A 465 8.39 -6.63 -10.02
N ARG A 466 9.21 -5.65 -10.44
CA ARG A 466 8.81 -4.69 -11.48
C ARG A 466 8.31 -5.43 -12.72
N SER A 467 7.03 -5.25 -13.02
CA SER A 467 6.37 -5.73 -14.24
C SER A 467 5.81 -4.51 -14.98
N GLY A 468 6.29 -4.29 -16.20
CA GLY A 468 5.90 -3.14 -17.00
C GLY A 468 6.32 -1.77 -16.43
N SER A 469 5.65 -0.73 -16.93
CA SER A 469 5.79 0.66 -16.48
C SER A 469 4.93 0.90 -15.25
N VAL A 470 5.54 1.45 -14.20
CA VAL A 470 4.88 1.81 -12.94
C VAL A 470 5.45 3.16 -12.52
N LEU A 471 4.62 4.20 -12.48
CA LEU A 471 5.05 5.60 -12.31
C LEU A 471 6.14 5.83 -11.24
N TRP A 472 5.98 5.28 -10.03
CA TRP A 472 7.00 5.49 -8.98
C TRP A 472 8.33 4.80 -9.34
N LEU A 473 8.31 3.60 -9.89
CA LEU A 473 9.52 2.91 -10.35
C LEU A 473 10.16 3.61 -11.55
N ASP A 474 9.35 4.13 -12.47
CA ASP A 474 9.82 4.87 -13.64
C ASP A 474 10.53 6.16 -13.20
N ILE A 475 10.03 6.84 -12.17
CA ILE A 475 10.68 8.02 -11.58
C ILE A 475 12.00 7.65 -10.90
N ILE A 476 12.02 6.61 -10.07
CA ILE A 476 13.26 6.17 -9.41
C ILE A 476 14.30 5.74 -10.46
N ASP A 477 13.90 4.98 -11.48
CA ASP A 477 14.75 4.52 -12.57
C ASP A 477 15.24 5.69 -13.45
N SER A 478 14.40 6.69 -13.67
CA SER A 478 14.79 7.93 -14.34
C SER A 478 15.87 8.70 -13.57
N LYS A 479 15.72 8.80 -12.24
CA LYS A 479 16.68 9.54 -11.38
C LYS A 479 18.00 8.80 -11.18
N TYR A 480 17.92 7.50 -10.92
CA TYR A 480 19.04 6.72 -10.40
C TYR A 480 19.60 5.70 -11.39
N GLY A 481 18.90 5.42 -12.50
CA GLY A 481 19.29 4.42 -13.47
C GLY A 481 19.02 3.00 -13.00
N ASN A 482 19.74 2.04 -13.59
CA ASN A 482 19.51 0.60 -13.45
C ASN A 482 19.30 0.15 -12.00
N LEU A 483 18.02 0.03 -11.59
CA LEU A 483 17.62 -0.21 -10.20
C LEU A 483 18.17 -1.52 -9.64
N ARG A 484 18.27 -2.54 -10.51
CA ARG A 484 18.79 -3.86 -10.13
C ARG A 484 20.27 -3.78 -9.81
N GLU A 485 21.03 -2.99 -10.56
CA GLU A 485 22.45 -2.76 -10.26
C GLU A 485 22.66 -2.02 -8.94
N CYS A 486 21.72 -1.17 -8.51
CA CYS A 486 21.84 -0.53 -7.20
C CYS A 486 21.73 -1.54 -6.05
N LEU A 487 21.07 -2.68 -6.27
CA LEU A 487 20.97 -3.76 -5.30
C LEU A 487 22.26 -4.61 -5.33
N GLY A 488 22.88 -4.83 -4.17
CA GLY A 488 24.12 -5.61 -4.05
C GLY A 488 25.42 -4.85 -4.34
N LYS A 489 25.36 -3.59 -4.77
CA LYS A 489 26.55 -2.72 -4.87
C LYS A 489 27.02 -2.28 -3.49
N GLN A 490 28.32 -2.41 -3.22
CA GLN A 490 28.93 -1.75 -2.07
C GLN A 490 28.94 -0.24 -2.31
N LEU A 491 28.37 0.51 -1.36
CA LEU A 491 28.31 1.97 -1.41
C LEU A 491 29.68 2.56 -1.00
N GLU A 492 30.72 2.30 -1.78
CA GLU A 492 32.10 2.64 -1.41
C GLU A 492 32.44 4.12 -1.62
N ASN A 493 31.82 4.77 -2.62
CA ASN A 493 32.16 6.14 -2.99
C ASN A 493 31.00 7.13 -2.80
N ARG A 494 31.06 7.96 -1.75
CA ARG A 494 30.03 8.97 -1.43
C ARG A 494 29.75 9.94 -2.59
N ASN A 495 30.72 10.18 -3.47
CA ASN A 495 30.57 11.08 -4.61
C ASN A 495 29.56 10.56 -5.65
N SER A 496 29.46 9.24 -5.83
CA SER A 496 28.48 8.61 -6.74
C SER A 496 27.03 8.77 -6.28
N CYS A 497 26.82 9.01 -4.98
CA CYS A 497 25.51 9.10 -4.33
C CYS A 497 25.11 10.53 -3.95
N LYS A 498 25.91 11.55 -4.31
CA LYS A 498 25.68 12.96 -3.91
C LYS A 498 24.30 13.48 -4.33
N PHE A 499 23.78 12.98 -5.45
CA PHE A 499 22.48 13.38 -6.00
C PHE A 499 21.32 12.51 -5.50
N TRP A 500 21.58 11.45 -4.73
CA TRP A 500 20.53 10.57 -4.22
C TRP A 500 19.68 11.27 -3.18
N SER A 501 18.37 11.03 -3.20
CA SER A 501 17.51 11.47 -2.11
C SER A 501 17.91 10.74 -0.84
N SER A 502 17.60 11.36 0.31
CA SER A 502 17.80 10.72 1.61
C SER A 502 17.02 9.42 1.74
N TRP A 503 15.84 9.32 1.11
CA TRP A 503 15.04 8.11 1.10
C TRP A 503 15.74 6.99 0.34
N TRP A 504 16.13 7.25 -0.91
CA TRP A 504 16.77 6.25 -1.78
C TRP A 504 18.08 5.74 -1.19
N TYR A 505 18.93 6.65 -0.70
CA TYR A 505 20.18 6.30 -0.05
C TYR A 505 19.97 5.37 1.16
N ASN A 506 19.02 5.71 2.04
CA ASN A 506 18.74 4.89 3.21
C ASN A 506 18.15 3.53 2.86
N LEU A 507 17.28 3.46 1.83
CA LEU A 507 16.73 2.20 1.34
C LEU A 507 17.84 1.28 0.84
N ILE A 508 18.65 1.73 -0.12
CA ILE A 508 19.74 0.93 -0.70
C ILE A 508 20.76 0.52 0.37
N LYS A 509 21.08 1.43 1.30
CA LYS A 509 21.96 1.11 2.43
C LYS A 509 21.43 -0.03 3.29
N VAL A 510 20.12 -0.07 3.57
CA VAL A 510 19.50 -1.16 4.35
C VAL A 510 19.49 -2.47 3.57
N LEU A 511 19.20 -2.43 2.27
CA LEU A 511 19.11 -3.63 1.44
C LEU A 511 20.49 -4.28 1.22
N ASN A 512 21.53 -3.46 1.06
CA ASN A 512 22.89 -3.93 0.76
C ASN A 512 23.74 -4.21 2.02
N GLU A 513 23.21 -3.95 3.23
CA GLU A 513 23.91 -4.22 4.50
C GLU A 513 24.25 -5.71 4.63
N GLY A 514 25.50 -6.09 4.41
CA GLY A 514 25.91 -7.50 4.40
C GLY A 514 25.20 -8.36 3.34
N ASN A 515 24.65 -7.73 2.29
CA ASN A 515 23.88 -8.38 1.21
C ASN A 515 22.72 -9.29 1.69
N TRP A 516 22.21 -9.07 2.90
CA TRP A 516 21.20 -9.95 3.51
C TRP A 516 19.95 -10.08 2.63
N PHE A 517 19.50 -9.00 2.00
CA PHE A 517 18.29 -9.00 1.19
C PHE A 517 18.41 -9.92 -0.03
N LEU A 518 19.42 -9.69 -0.88
CA LEU A 518 19.60 -10.47 -2.10
C LEU A 518 19.95 -11.94 -1.81
N ASN A 519 20.66 -12.22 -0.71
CA ASN A 519 20.93 -13.61 -0.30
C ASN A 519 19.64 -14.40 -0.03
N ASN A 520 18.56 -13.71 0.36
CA ASN A 520 17.24 -14.27 0.60
C ASN A 520 16.30 -14.23 -0.62
N CYS A 521 16.76 -13.71 -1.76
CA CYS A 521 16.04 -13.70 -3.02
C CYS A 521 16.61 -14.78 -3.96
N ALA A 522 15.72 -15.44 -4.70
CA ALA A 522 16.05 -16.36 -5.78
C ALA A 522 15.26 -15.99 -7.04
N ARG A 523 15.71 -16.48 -8.18
CA ARG A 523 14.99 -16.40 -9.45
C ARG A 523 14.37 -17.76 -9.76
N VAL A 524 13.17 -17.73 -10.31
CA VAL A 524 12.49 -18.89 -10.88
C VAL A 524 12.44 -18.64 -12.37
N VAL A 525 13.16 -19.47 -13.12
CA VAL A 525 13.22 -19.33 -14.58
C VAL A 525 11.91 -19.84 -15.19
N GLY A 526 11.34 -19.02 -16.07
CA GLY A 526 10.26 -19.36 -16.98
C GLY A 526 10.84 -19.47 -18.38
N ASN A 527 10.79 -18.37 -19.13
CA ASN A 527 11.34 -18.23 -20.48
C ASN A 527 12.83 -17.86 -20.54
N GLY A 528 13.47 -17.55 -19.41
CA GLY A 528 14.89 -17.25 -19.27
C GLY A 528 15.35 -15.89 -19.78
N LYS A 529 14.44 -15.02 -20.26
CA LYS A 529 14.79 -13.76 -20.93
C LYS A 529 15.24 -12.64 -19.99
N SER A 530 15.00 -12.77 -18.68
CA SER A 530 15.35 -11.70 -17.71
C SER A 530 16.19 -12.18 -16.52
N THR A 531 16.48 -13.49 -16.47
CA THR A 531 17.36 -14.10 -15.47
C THR A 531 18.78 -14.13 -15.99
N LEU A 532 19.70 -13.48 -15.29
CA LEU A 532 21.12 -13.46 -15.59
C LEU A 532 21.74 -14.80 -15.19
N PHE A 533 22.28 -15.52 -16.16
CA PHE A 533 22.77 -16.89 -15.99
C PHE A 533 23.80 -17.00 -14.85
N TRP A 534 24.79 -16.11 -14.82
CA TRP A 534 25.87 -16.18 -13.84
C TRP A 534 25.58 -15.45 -12.53
N HIS A 535 24.84 -14.34 -12.59
CA HIS A 535 24.69 -13.41 -11.48
C HIS A 535 23.50 -13.72 -10.57
N ASP A 536 22.45 -14.34 -11.12
CA ASP A 536 21.24 -14.63 -10.35
C ASP A 536 21.31 -15.96 -9.62
N SER A 537 20.67 -16.00 -8.46
CA SER A 537 20.45 -17.24 -7.71
C SER A 537 19.21 -17.95 -8.29
N TRP A 538 19.37 -18.60 -9.45
CA TRP A 538 18.29 -19.32 -10.13
C TRP A 538 18.43 -20.85 -10.08
N TYR A 539 19.63 -21.35 -9.79
CA TYR A 539 19.93 -22.77 -9.64
C TYR A 539 20.69 -23.03 -8.33
N GLY A 540 20.30 -24.07 -7.58
CA GLY A 540 20.97 -24.46 -6.31
C GLY A 540 20.94 -23.42 -5.18
N GLY A 541 20.14 -22.35 -5.29
CA GLY A 541 19.98 -21.35 -4.23
C GLY A 541 21.18 -20.39 -4.03
N ILE A 542 22.19 -20.44 -4.90
CA ILE A 542 23.39 -19.57 -4.89
C ILE A 542 23.72 -19.20 -6.35
N PRO A 543 24.18 -17.97 -6.67
CA PRO A 543 24.59 -17.62 -8.03
C PRO A 543 25.67 -18.56 -8.60
N LEU A 544 25.55 -18.91 -9.89
CA LEU A 544 26.49 -19.82 -10.56
C LEU A 544 27.92 -19.27 -10.58
N LYS A 545 28.11 -17.94 -10.60
CA LYS A 545 29.45 -17.34 -10.50
C LYS A 545 30.18 -17.65 -9.19
N ILE A 546 29.43 -17.97 -8.12
CA ILE A 546 30.00 -18.35 -6.82
C ILE A 546 30.26 -19.86 -6.79
N GLN A 547 29.38 -20.66 -7.39
CA GLN A 547 29.53 -22.12 -7.47
C GLN A 547 30.65 -22.53 -8.43
N PHE A 548 30.79 -21.83 -9.57
CA PHE A 548 31.76 -22.12 -10.64
C PHE A 548 32.57 -20.85 -10.99
N PRO A 549 33.40 -20.32 -10.07
CA PRO A 549 34.10 -19.06 -10.26
C PRO A 549 35.12 -19.11 -11.41
N ARG A 550 35.68 -20.29 -11.71
CA ARG A 550 36.63 -20.48 -12.82
C ARG A 550 35.96 -20.37 -14.17
N LEU A 551 34.85 -21.08 -14.39
CA LEU A 551 34.06 -20.96 -15.63
C LEU A 551 33.54 -19.53 -15.82
N PHE A 552 33.08 -18.88 -14.75
CA PHE A 552 32.69 -17.48 -14.81
C PHE A 552 33.83 -16.55 -15.27
N SER A 553 35.06 -16.79 -14.81
CA SER A 553 36.22 -15.95 -15.20
C SER A 553 36.59 -16.10 -16.68
N THR A 554 36.24 -17.22 -17.31
CA THR A 554 36.47 -17.49 -18.73
C THR A 554 35.31 -17.08 -19.64
N GLU A 555 34.18 -16.64 -19.07
CA GLU A 555 32.97 -16.27 -19.81
C GLU A 555 33.17 -14.99 -20.64
N LEU A 556 32.80 -15.05 -21.93
CA LEU A 556 32.86 -13.92 -22.85
C LEU A 556 31.80 -12.87 -22.50
N VAL A 557 30.58 -13.31 -22.17
CA VAL A 557 29.45 -12.43 -21.83
C VAL A 557 28.91 -12.76 -20.43
N PRO A 558 29.54 -12.25 -19.35
CA PRO A 558 29.13 -12.53 -17.96
C PRO A 558 27.69 -12.14 -17.64
N SER A 559 27.14 -11.14 -18.35
CA SER A 559 25.80 -10.61 -18.17
C SER A 559 24.73 -11.27 -19.05
N CYS A 560 25.02 -12.41 -19.68
CA CYS A 560 24.03 -13.12 -20.50
C CYS A 560 22.81 -13.57 -19.67
N CYS A 561 21.66 -13.68 -20.32
CA CYS A 561 20.49 -14.30 -19.74
C CYS A 561 20.52 -15.83 -19.91
N VAL A 562 19.65 -16.55 -19.20
CA VAL A 562 19.51 -18.01 -19.33
C VAL A 562 19.05 -18.38 -20.74
N ALA A 563 18.12 -17.62 -21.32
CA ALA A 563 17.66 -17.82 -22.68
C ALA A 563 18.78 -17.67 -23.72
N ASP A 564 19.71 -16.74 -23.51
CA ASP A 564 20.84 -16.52 -24.42
C ASP A 564 21.84 -17.69 -24.42
N ARG A 565 21.78 -18.54 -23.39
CA ARG A 565 22.73 -19.62 -23.15
C ARG A 565 22.23 -20.96 -23.67
N MET A 566 20.99 -21.06 -24.12
CA MET A 566 20.36 -22.32 -24.53
C MET A 566 19.86 -22.23 -25.96
N VAL A 567 20.14 -23.26 -26.75
CA VAL A 567 19.74 -23.38 -28.16
C VAL A 567 18.97 -24.67 -28.33
N TRP A 568 17.92 -24.63 -29.14
CA TRP A 568 17.14 -25.81 -29.48
C TRP A 568 17.71 -26.45 -30.74
N VAL A 569 18.30 -27.64 -30.59
CA VAL A 569 18.92 -28.41 -31.68
C VAL A 569 18.46 -29.86 -31.54
N GLU A 570 18.01 -30.50 -32.63
CA GLU A 570 17.64 -31.92 -32.64
C GLU A 570 16.65 -32.32 -31.51
N GLU A 571 15.61 -31.51 -31.31
CA GLU A 571 14.57 -31.72 -30.28
C GLU A 571 15.07 -31.73 -28.83
N LYS A 572 16.28 -31.20 -28.58
CA LYS A 572 16.85 -31.04 -27.25
C LYS A 572 17.42 -29.65 -27.04
N TRP A 573 17.44 -29.23 -25.78
CA TRP A 573 18.14 -28.02 -25.38
C TRP A 573 19.63 -28.32 -25.22
N HIS A 574 20.47 -27.50 -25.83
CA HIS A 574 21.92 -27.53 -25.72
C HIS A 574 22.44 -26.18 -25.20
N PHE A 575 23.54 -26.18 -24.45
CA PHE A 575 24.17 -24.94 -24.00
C PHE A 575 25.13 -24.38 -25.06
N ASP A 576 24.94 -23.09 -25.43
CA ASP A 576 25.86 -22.35 -26.31
C ASP A 576 26.91 -21.60 -25.46
N TRP A 577 27.99 -22.31 -25.14
CA TRP A 577 29.09 -21.76 -24.36
C TRP A 577 29.97 -20.82 -25.18
N LYS A 578 30.18 -19.61 -24.65
CA LYS A 578 31.01 -18.57 -25.28
C LYS A 578 32.18 -18.23 -24.38
N TRP A 579 33.30 -18.90 -24.58
CA TRP A 579 34.50 -18.72 -23.78
C TRP A 579 35.47 -17.71 -24.41
N ARG A 580 36.14 -16.91 -23.58
CA ARG A 580 37.19 -15.95 -24.02
C ARG A 580 38.42 -16.64 -24.62
N ARG A 581 38.64 -17.91 -24.25
CA ARG A 581 39.72 -18.77 -24.72
C ARG A 581 39.26 -20.23 -24.69
N LYS A 582 40.03 -21.10 -25.32
CA LYS A 582 39.86 -22.56 -25.17
C LYS A 582 40.04 -22.95 -23.70
N LEU A 583 39.13 -23.77 -23.18
CA LEU A 583 39.18 -24.28 -21.82
C LEU A 583 40.29 -25.34 -21.68
N PHE A 584 40.93 -25.37 -20.51
CA PHE A 584 41.80 -26.46 -20.11
C PHE A 584 40.98 -27.73 -19.81
N GLU A 585 41.62 -28.91 -19.79
CA GLU A 585 40.89 -30.18 -19.59
C GLU A 585 40.10 -30.22 -18.28
N TRP A 586 40.68 -29.72 -17.18
CA TRP A 586 39.98 -29.64 -15.90
C TRP A 586 38.83 -28.63 -15.89
N GLU A 587 38.89 -27.57 -16.72
CA GLU A 587 37.78 -26.61 -16.89
C GLU A 587 36.66 -27.23 -17.72
N LYS A 588 36.98 -28.02 -18.74
CA LYS A 588 35.98 -28.79 -19.50
C LYS A 588 35.23 -29.78 -18.63
N GLN A 589 35.89 -30.40 -17.66
CA GLN A 589 35.22 -31.29 -16.71
C GLN A 589 34.19 -30.55 -15.86
N LEU A 590 34.49 -29.32 -15.43
CA LEU A 590 33.54 -28.45 -14.71
C LEU A 590 32.37 -28.02 -15.61
N GLU A 591 32.63 -27.70 -16.89
CA GLU A 591 31.58 -27.38 -17.88
C GLU A 591 30.60 -28.55 -18.03
N LEU A 592 31.12 -29.76 -18.25
CA LEU A 592 30.31 -30.98 -18.39
C LEU A 592 29.51 -31.28 -17.11
N GLU A 593 30.08 -31.05 -15.93
CA GLU A 593 29.38 -31.21 -14.66
C GLU A 593 28.19 -30.23 -14.54
N LEU A 594 28.42 -28.95 -14.89
CA LEU A 594 27.40 -27.91 -14.87
C LEU A 594 26.30 -28.21 -15.89
N GLU A 595 26.66 -28.55 -17.12
CA GLU A 595 25.72 -28.89 -18.19
C GLU A 595 24.85 -30.09 -17.81
N LYS A 596 25.46 -31.17 -17.30
CA LYS A 596 24.71 -32.35 -16.85
C LYS A 596 23.71 -32.00 -15.75
N LYS A 597 24.12 -31.19 -14.76
CA LYS A 597 23.25 -30.72 -13.67
C LYS A 597 22.06 -29.93 -14.22
N LEU A 598 22.31 -28.96 -15.09
CA LEU A 598 21.26 -28.11 -15.63
C LEU A 598 20.31 -28.85 -16.58
N LEU A 599 20.81 -29.68 -17.50
CA LEU A 599 19.94 -30.43 -18.44
C LEU A 599 19.06 -31.48 -17.75
N THR A 600 19.48 -32.00 -16.59
CA THR A 600 18.70 -32.99 -15.84
C THR A 600 17.54 -32.33 -15.09
N ASP A 601 17.78 -31.15 -14.50
CA ASP A 601 16.88 -30.55 -13.52
C ASP A 601 16.08 -29.35 -14.06
N PHE A 602 16.39 -28.85 -15.26
CA PHE A 602 15.83 -27.60 -15.79
C PHE A 602 15.21 -27.75 -17.19
N SER A 603 14.01 -27.20 -17.34
CA SER A 603 13.33 -26.99 -18.63
C SER A 603 12.66 -25.63 -18.65
N PHE A 604 12.58 -25.02 -19.84
CA PHE A 604 11.84 -23.77 -20.01
C PHE A 604 10.33 -24.00 -19.88
N ILE A 605 9.67 -23.01 -19.31
CA ILE A 605 8.20 -22.95 -19.22
C ILE A 605 7.78 -21.66 -19.92
N ASP A 606 6.72 -21.72 -20.73
CA ASP A 606 6.19 -20.54 -21.43
C ASP A 606 5.47 -19.58 -20.45
N ARG A 607 6.28 -18.92 -19.63
CA ARG A 607 5.89 -17.88 -18.68
C ARG A 607 7.07 -16.94 -18.45
N ASP A 608 6.79 -15.74 -17.99
CA ASP A 608 7.86 -14.84 -17.59
C ASP A 608 8.61 -15.35 -16.36
N ASP A 609 9.91 -15.05 -16.32
CA ASP A 609 10.74 -15.32 -15.15
C ASP A 609 10.25 -14.53 -13.92
N ALA A 610 10.30 -15.15 -12.75
CA ALA A 610 9.80 -14.57 -11.51
C ALA A 610 10.87 -14.52 -10.41
N TRP A 611 10.65 -13.65 -9.41
CA TRP A 611 11.42 -13.67 -8.17
C TRP A 611 10.73 -14.56 -7.13
N LYS A 612 11.54 -15.24 -6.32
CA LYS A 612 11.12 -16.07 -5.20
C LYS A 612 11.81 -15.64 -3.93
N TRP A 613 11.03 -15.39 -2.89
CA TRP A 613 11.53 -15.14 -1.54
C TRP A 613 11.82 -16.48 -0.85
N LYS A 614 13.08 -16.73 -0.49
CA LYS A 614 13.55 -18.05 0.00
C LYS A 614 12.95 -18.44 1.36
N GLN A 615 12.45 -17.48 2.13
CA GLN A 615 12.04 -17.67 3.52
C GLN A 615 10.55 -18.02 3.69
N THR A 616 9.84 -18.26 2.59
CA THR A 616 8.46 -18.71 2.60
C THR A 616 8.29 -19.86 1.62
N ASN A 617 7.52 -20.89 2.02
CA ASN A 617 7.26 -22.05 1.16
C ASN A 617 6.52 -21.65 -0.13
N SER A 618 5.64 -20.65 -0.04
CA SER A 618 4.93 -20.09 -1.19
C SER A 618 5.83 -19.30 -2.14
N GLY A 619 7.03 -18.89 -1.70
CA GLY A 619 7.89 -17.98 -2.47
C GLY A 619 7.47 -16.51 -2.42
N PHE A 620 6.33 -16.18 -1.80
CA PHE A 620 5.88 -14.79 -1.67
C PHE A 620 6.56 -14.07 -0.51
N PHE A 621 6.97 -12.83 -0.75
CA PHE A 621 7.54 -11.98 0.28
C PHE A 621 6.52 -11.63 1.36
N SER A 622 6.97 -11.67 2.62
CA SER A 622 6.23 -11.08 3.73
C SER A 622 7.16 -10.32 4.68
N VAL A 623 6.71 -9.17 5.16
CA VAL A 623 7.44 -8.38 6.17
C VAL A 623 7.72 -9.22 7.42
N LYS A 624 6.80 -10.12 7.80
CA LYS A 624 6.97 -11.06 8.91
C LYS A 624 8.18 -11.97 8.71
N SER A 625 8.31 -12.58 7.54
CA SER A 625 9.45 -13.45 7.23
C SER A 625 10.78 -12.68 7.15
N ALA A 626 10.78 -11.47 6.56
CA ALA A 626 11.97 -10.62 6.52
C ALA A 626 12.41 -10.15 7.92
N TYR A 627 11.45 -9.83 8.80
CA TYR A 627 11.72 -9.50 10.20
C TYR A 627 12.37 -10.68 10.93
N LYS A 628 11.89 -11.91 10.71
CA LYS A 628 12.47 -13.11 11.33
C LYS A 628 13.95 -13.28 10.98
N VAL A 629 14.30 -13.17 9.69
CA VAL A 629 15.71 -13.22 9.23
C VAL A 629 16.57 -12.17 9.92
N LEU A 630 16.12 -10.91 9.94
CA LEU A 630 16.87 -9.82 10.57
C LEU A 630 17.03 -9.99 12.08
N ARG A 631 16.09 -10.67 12.74
CA ARG A 631 16.19 -11.02 14.16
C ARG A 631 17.20 -12.15 14.37
N GLU A 632 17.15 -13.20 13.56
CA GLU A 632 18.12 -14.31 13.61
C GLU A 632 19.56 -13.83 13.40
N MET A 633 19.79 -12.91 12.46
CA MET A 633 21.11 -12.31 12.22
C MET A 633 21.66 -11.48 13.41
N LYS A 634 20.79 -10.97 14.29
CA LYS A 634 21.17 -10.15 15.45
C LYS A 634 21.26 -10.94 16.74
N VAL A 635 20.56 -12.07 16.84
CA VAL A 635 20.53 -12.87 18.06
C VAL A 635 21.73 -13.81 18.04
N ASN A 636 22.76 -13.51 18.83
CA ASN A 636 23.78 -14.49 19.13
C ASN A 636 23.09 -15.73 19.73
N HIS A 637 23.39 -16.92 19.20
CA HIS A 637 22.78 -18.20 19.59
C HIS A 637 22.89 -18.54 21.11
N ASN A 638 23.62 -17.75 21.89
CA ASN A 638 23.76 -17.87 23.34
C ASN A 638 22.48 -17.56 24.15
N PHE A 639 21.38 -17.12 23.53
CA PHE A 639 20.13 -16.79 24.23
C PHE A 639 19.05 -17.90 24.20
N SER A 640 19.37 -19.10 23.70
CA SER A 640 18.45 -20.24 23.76
C SER A 640 18.16 -20.63 25.21
N SER A 641 17.04 -20.14 25.72
CA SER A 641 16.49 -20.56 27.01
C SER A 641 15.27 -21.43 26.71
N SER A 642 15.55 -22.63 26.18
CA SER A 642 14.57 -23.66 25.81
C SER A 642 13.60 -24.00 26.95
N TYR A 643 14.01 -23.78 28.20
CA TYR A 643 13.20 -23.98 29.40
C TYR A 643 12.02 -22.98 29.58
N LEU A 644 11.92 -21.93 28.77
CA LEU A 644 10.86 -20.90 28.89
C LEU A 644 9.72 -21.04 27.88
N ALA A 645 9.90 -21.83 26.82
CA ALA A 645 8.86 -22.10 25.83
C ALA A 645 7.55 -22.65 26.45
N PRO A 646 7.59 -23.53 27.48
CA PRO A 646 6.39 -24.07 28.10
C PRO A 646 5.51 -23.03 28.82
N ILE A 647 5.97 -21.79 29.04
CA ILE A 647 5.17 -20.77 29.77
C ILE A 647 3.96 -20.30 28.95
N TRP A 648 4.01 -20.40 27.63
CA TRP A 648 3.02 -19.79 26.74
C TRP A 648 1.84 -20.70 26.36
N VAL A 649 1.55 -21.74 27.15
CA VAL A 649 0.49 -22.77 26.90
C VAL A 649 -0.89 -22.20 26.58
N LYS A 650 -1.60 -22.74 25.58
CA LYS A 650 -2.98 -22.34 25.27
C LYS A 650 -3.92 -22.57 26.48
N GLY A 651 -4.96 -21.74 26.63
CA GLY A 651 -5.95 -21.84 27.72
C GLY A 651 -5.63 -21.04 28.99
N VAL A 652 -4.36 -20.73 29.28
CA VAL A 652 -3.99 -19.93 30.47
C VAL A 652 -4.13 -18.41 30.17
N PRO A 653 -4.76 -17.61 31.06
CA PRO A 653 -4.84 -16.16 30.90
C PRO A 653 -3.47 -15.48 30.79
N LEU A 654 -3.33 -14.50 29.90
CA LEU A 654 -2.06 -13.84 29.62
C LEU A 654 -1.45 -13.16 30.86
N LYS A 655 -2.29 -12.68 31.79
CA LYS A 655 -1.83 -12.09 33.06
C LYS A 655 -1.00 -13.09 33.89
N VAL A 656 -1.37 -14.37 33.89
CA VAL A 656 -0.70 -15.44 34.63
C VAL A 656 0.61 -15.80 33.94
N LYS A 657 0.57 -16.05 32.62
CA LYS A 657 1.77 -16.35 31.82
C LYS A 657 2.85 -15.28 31.97
N ALA A 658 2.45 -14.01 31.87
CA ALA A 658 3.38 -12.89 31.96
C ALA A 658 3.94 -12.70 33.38
N PHE A 659 3.19 -13.12 34.41
CA PHE A 659 3.69 -13.18 35.79
C PHE A 659 4.69 -14.33 35.99
N SER A 660 4.38 -15.54 35.53
CA SER A 660 5.30 -16.69 35.56
C SER A 660 6.60 -16.40 34.80
N TRP A 661 6.50 -15.75 33.64
CA TRP A 661 7.66 -15.30 32.87
C TRP A 661 8.56 -14.35 33.67
N LYS A 662 7.97 -13.40 34.42
CA LYS A 662 8.74 -12.49 35.30
C LYS A 662 9.43 -13.21 36.45
N LEU A 663 8.76 -14.20 37.05
CA LEU A 663 9.32 -15.03 38.12
C LEU A 663 10.57 -15.76 37.64
N ILE A 664 10.49 -16.44 36.50
CA ILE A 664 11.58 -17.28 35.99
C ILE A 664 12.75 -16.44 35.49
N GLN A 665 12.49 -15.27 34.91
CA GLN A 665 13.54 -14.34 34.47
C GLN A 665 14.24 -13.59 35.63
N GLY A 666 13.94 -13.92 36.89
CA GLY A 666 14.55 -13.28 38.07
C GLY A 666 14.04 -11.88 38.37
N GLY A 667 13.03 -11.38 37.66
CA GLY A 667 12.48 -10.03 37.84
C GLY A 667 11.75 -9.80 39.16
N LEU A 668 11.53 -10.86 39.96
CA LEU A 668 10.91 -10.81 41.29
C LEU A 668 11.88 -11.17 42.43
N LYS A 669 13.02 -11.85 42.18
CA LYS A 669 13.98 -12.24 43.23
C LYS A 669 14.57 -11.02 43.96
N HIS A 670 14.76 -9.90 43.28
CA HIS A 670 15.23 -8.66 43.90
C HIS A 670 14.13 -7.79 44.55
N LEU A 671 12.85 -8.00 44.20
CA LEU A 671 11.72 -7.32 44.86
C LEU A 671 11.48 -7.86 46.29
N LEU A 672 11.89 -9.11 46.54
CA LEU A 672 11.88 -9.73 47.86
C LEU A 672 13.13 -9.41 48.70
N GLN A 673 14.18 -8.85 48.10
CA GLN A 673 15.40 -8.41 48.79
C GLN A 673 15.36 -6.93 49.24
N ILE A 674 14.26 -6.21 48.98
CA ILE A 674 14.00 -4.86 49.51
C ILE A 674 12.87 -4.97 50.55
N LYS A 675 13.11 -5.77 51.59
CA LYS A 675 12.33 -5.71 52.82
C LYS A 675 13.26 -5.33 53.95
#